data_AF-A0A821XPG1-F1
#
_entry.id   AF-A0A821XPG1-F1
#
_cell.length_a   1.000
_cell.length_b   1.000
_cell.length_c   1.000
_cell.angle_alpha   90.00
_cell.angle_beta   90.00
_cell.angle_gamma   90.00
#
_symmetry.space_group_name_H-M   'P 1'
#
loop_
_entity.id
_entity.type
_entity.pdbx_description
1 polymer ?
#
loop_
_entity_poly.entity_id
_entity_poly.type
_entity_poly.pdbx_seq_one_letter_code
_entity_poly.pdbx_strand_id
1 'polypeptide(L)'
;MNSQMERSYDNKLYPSWLLFETENNLLIRENQYSLIETMMKDEVNSIYQLNMGEGKTSVILILLSDILADGKQIVRINCLESLMGVMQELLRNKFRGLLKKKIFVMPFSRGVVFSIENLEKIKEMLTECQNEKHILLVTPEQRLCFQLKKQEMFLEYLQSKDADDCFDWEEHGRWHSYGYRKKSVEKSQRNVYVLTEEQKILKEALKSLKYIDNTDKIVKYPSEEYNKFYDEVINKIPDKAYLSNIRDAYYILRDQSTQLKTERAQKLELLYSIDKFKFFDILDESDEILSHGKELNYTLGATKSLDGGSIRWEIPFLLFRIIFCEKEFGQFLEKASQLDDCPVVFQRDFRPVSGIGGGSPLVRFVKHEYFQRNIKPKLCQEICKIILQNFCEKQTSIMNDEGECYGSYEEFIEGKCLFKEDKIIKLLKRKSVDMLNSFLLAKGWLSHELLYHVISYRYRVEYGLSEKSEKEIAIPFRGKDLPSENSEFSHPDIMIGFTILSYLYRGLDLKQVKDGLIKLKSDQKRDKNMLLQTCVKENEEWINEHIKKENEEFPLWLKSFKTLDLENENSIKKAHLYLSRNFSFIEYYLSNFAFPNDTKYFEKKITGNAHTLAGEGKNNGFSGTDDRNDTMPESIVSKRLYSQLGTNGKMLHILSRKINQKYETKVDVSNTVKFLDEVCRYAQNDKDCYILIDSGAIITEMTNMDVSKYLIKNIDKRFDGIVYFSDNNSKIMVILRREECVPLSACHIDNKKLFVYLDEAHTRGTDLKLPLTARGVVTLGKNMNKDKLMQAVMRIRDLDFKQSIVIWGLKEMSAEIAIINGIKLDEITSKHVLTWVTYNTIRKNENDLYPVTKEKLKYVIKGRALEYQKKIKEIPMDSLIVAYVSENIDSIENSYGTTPRERNPRDLLNKNMGTYLSEFYPFVKSELENKETYSHFIKELNEHWNDIDRPKMKKIIEKVDKKLPNDILTTNADYNCEQENAREIEEIQHVELASELKNTPSIEIAWDFPK
;
A
#
# COMPACT_ATOMS: atom_id res chain seq x y z
N MET A 1 -23.88 -10.42 50.54
CA MET A 1 -22.88 -9.46 51.05
C MET A 1 -22.65 -8.43 49.96
N ASN A 2 -23.16 -7.21 50.16
CA ASN A 2 -22.90 -6.06 49.30
C ASN A 2 -21.47 -5.57 49.57
N SER A 3 -20.51 -5.93 48.72
CA SER A 3 -19.33 -5.09 48.55
C SER A 3 -19.77 -3.91 47.68
N GLN A 4 -19.94 -2.72 48.27
CA GLN A 4 -19.98 -1.50 47.46
C GLN A 4 -18.65 -1.45 46.70
N MET A 5 -18.68 -1.75 45.40
CA MET A 5 -17.53 -1.50 44.53
C MET A 5 -17.31 0.01 44.54
N GLU A 6 -16.24 0.44 45.20
CA GLU A 6 -15.82 1.83 45.24
C GLU A 6 -15.41 2.27 43.84
N ARG A 7 -15.81 3.48 43.41
CA ARG A 7 -15.43 4.00 42.09
C ARG A 7 -13.95 4.35 42.09
N SER A 8 -13.25 4.04 41.01
CA SER A 8 -11.81 4.28 40.89
C SER A 8 -11.44 5.75 40.62
N TYR A 9 -12.41 6.67 40.52
CA TYR A 9 -12.21 8.07 40.16
C TYR A 9 -13.16 8.99 40.94
N ASP A 10 -12.78 10.27 41.08
CA ASP A 10 -13.64 11.29 41.72
C ASP A 10 -14.74 11.76 40.76
N ASN A 11 -15.98 11.38 41.05
CA ASN A 11 -17.14 11.73 40.24
C ASN A 11 -17.48 13.24 40.24
N LYS A 12 -16.96 14.01 41.21
CA LYS A 12 -17.10 15.47 41.21
C LYS A 12 -16.17 16.13 40.20
N LEU A 13 -14.98 15.55 39.99
CA LEU A 13 -14.03 16.01 38.99
C LEU A 13 -14.41 15.57 37.57
N TYR A 14 -15.03 14.40 37.43
CA TYR A 14 -15.43 13.82 36.13
C TYR A 14 -16.93 13.49 36.07
N PRO A 15 -17.83 14.49 36.09
CA PRO A 15 -19.26 14.25 36.05
C PRO A 15 -19.73 13.57 34.74
N SER A 16 -19.07 13.84 33.61
CA SER A 16 -19.40 13.21 32.33
C SER A 16 -19.11 11.70 32.32
N TRP A 17 -18.15 11.24 33.12
CA TRP A 17 -17.82 9.82 33.24
C TRP A 17 -18.90 9.06 33.98
N LEU A 18 -19.48 9.67 35.02
CA LEU A 18 -20.62 9.09 35.73
C LEU A 18 -21.84 8.95 34.82
N LEU A 19 -22.09 9.94 33.95
CA LEU A 19 -23.14 9.87 32.94
C LEU A 19 -22.86 8.72 31.95
N PHE A 20 -21.62 8.60 31.50
CA PHE A 20 -21.20 7.52 30.61
C PHE A 20 -21.39 6.12 31.25
N GLU A 21 -20.97 5.92 32.51
CA GLU A 21 -21.19 4.67 33.26
C GLU A 21 -22.67 4.32 33.35
N THR A 22 -23.49 5.31 33.70
CA THR A 22 -24.94 5.14 33.91
C THR A 22 -25.64 4.75 32.62
N GLU A 23 -25.34 5.44 31.51
CA GLU A 23 -25.96 5.17 30.20
C GLU A 23 -25.53 3.83 29.61
N ASN A 24 -24.28 3.42 29.83
CA ASN A 24 -23.72 2.21 29.25
C ASN A 24 -23.78 0.99 30.19
N ASN A 25 -24.33 1.17 31.39
CA ASN A 25 -24.44 0.15 32.43
C ASN A 25 -23.11 -0.60 32.66
N LEU A 26 -22.04 0.18 32.88
CA LEU A 26 -20.68 -0.33 33.10
C LEU A 26 -20.00 0.44 34.24
N LEU A 27 -18.89 -0.11 34.73
CA LEU A 27 -18.01 0.55 35.70
C LEU A 27 -16.63 0.74 35.08
N ILE A 28 -16.09 1.96 35.18
CA ILE A 28 -14.76 2.33 34.69
C ILE A 28 -13.72 1.68 35.60
N ARG A 29 -12.77 0.95 35.00
CA ARG A 29 -11.73 0.24 35.73
C ARG A 29 -10.60 1.20 36.12
N GLU A 30 -9.93 0.92 37.23
CA GLU A 30 -8.80 1.73 37.72
C GLU A 30 -7.68 1.89 36.69
N ASN A 31 -7.35 0.82 35.96
CA ASN A 31 -6.34 0.87 34.90
C ASN A 31 -6.76 1.78 33.73
N GLN A 32 -8.05 1.85 33.39
CA GLN A 32 -8.57 2.75 32.36
C GLN A 32 -8.48 4.21 32.81
N TYR A 33 -8.85 4.50 34.06
CA TYR A 33 -8.73 5.83 34.66
C TYR A 33 -7.27 6.31 34.71
N SER A 34 -6.39 5.50 35.31
CA SER A 34 -4.97 5.81 35.45
C SER A 34 -4.29 6.09 34.11
N LEU A 35 -4.66 5.32 33.08
CA LEU A 35 -4.19 5.55 31.72
C LEU A 35 -4.63 6.91 31.17
N ILE A 36 -5.92 7.24 31.27
CA ILE A 36 -6.46 8.50 30.74
C ILE A 36 -5.77 9.70 31.41
N GLU A 37 -5.63 9.66 32.74
CA GLU A 37 -4.87 10.66 33.52
C GLU A 37 -3.43 10.83 33.01
N THR A 38 -2.75 9.72 32.74
CA THR A 38 -1.38 9.74 32.22
C THR A 38 -1.34 10.35 30.81
N MET A 39 -2.26 9.95 29.93
CA MET A 39 -2.33 10.44 28.55
C MET A 39 -2.64 11.94 28.47
N MET A 40 -3.44 12.47 29.41
CA MET A 40 -3.75 13.89 29.48
C MET A 40 -2.54 14.75 29.87
N LYS A 41 -1.63 14.20 30.69
CA LYS A 41 -0.44 14.89 31.21
C LYS A 41 0.78 14.75 30.29
N ASP A 42 0.70 13.90 29.28
CA ASP A 42 1.81 13.63 28.38
C ASP A 42 2.16 14.85 27.52
N GLU A 43 3.43 15.27 27.52
CA GLU A 43 3.91 16.39 26.69
C GLU A 43 4.45 15.92 25.32
N VAL A 44 4.87 14.65 25.22
CA VAL A 44 5.37 14.04 23.97
C VAL A 44 4.29 13.25 23.22
N ASN A 45 4.37 13.14 21.90
CA ASN A 45 3.44 12.27 21.18
C ASN A 45 3.69 10.82 21.59
N SER A 46 2.66 10.11 22.03
CA SER A 46 2.82 8.79 22.66
C SER A 46 1.83 7.75 22.18
N ILE A 47 2.29 6.50 22.13
CA ILE A 47 1.42 5.33 21.86
C ILE A 47 1.51 4.41 23.06
N TYR A 48 0.35 4.05 23.61
CA TYR A 48 0.24 3.12 24.71
C TYR A 48 -0.13 1.72 24.19
N GLN A 49 0.63 0.72 24.61
CA GLN A 49 0.26 -0.68 24.38
C GLN A 49 -0.88 -1.05 25.33
N LEU A 50 -2.01 -1.52 24.80
CA LEU A 50 -3.15 -1.98 25.58
C LEU A 50 -3.56 -3.38 25.12
N ASN A 51 -4.17 -4.18 26.00
CA ASN A 51 -4.61 -5.51 25.62
C ASN A 51 -5.94 -5.44 24.87
N MET A 52 -6.16 -6.40 23.97
CA MET A 52 -7.45 -6.53 23.33
C MET A 52 -8.52 -6.88 24.37
N GLY A 53 -9.64 -6.15 24.36
CA GLY A 53 -10.72 -6.32 25.33
C GLY A 53 -10.63 -5.43 26.59
N GLU A 54 -9.60 -4.59 26.72
CA GLU A 54 -9.49 -3.62 27.83
C GLU A 54 -10.37 -2.37 27.67
N GLY A 55 -11.17 -2.30 26.61
CA GLY A 55 -12.05 -1.17 26.35
C GLY A 55 -11.35 0.05 25.76
N LYS A 56 -10.32 -0.15 24.92
CA LYS A 56 -9.59 0.94 24.23
C LYS A 56 -10.55 1.87 23.49
N THR A 57 -11.28 1.32 22.52
CA THR A 57 -12.20 2.08 21.67
C THR A 57 -13.54 2.35 22.37
N SER A 58 -14.02 1.40 23.17
CA SER A 58 -15.36 1.47 23.77
C SER A 58 -15.45 2.31 25.05
N VAL A 59 -14.33 2.54 25.75
CA VAL A 59 -14.27 3.30 27.01
C VAL A 59 -13.20 4.38 26.95
N ILE A 60 -11.92 4.00 26.84
CA ILE A 60 -10.78 4.93 27.00
C ILE A 60 -10.84 6.05 25.95
N LEU A 61 -11.00 5.70 24.68
CA LEU A 61 -11.08 6.64 23.57
C LEU A 61 -12.25 7.61 23.73
N ILE A 62 -13.41 7.13 24.20
CA ILE A 62 -14.61 7.95 24.42
C ILE A 62 -14.35 8.97 25.54
N LEU A 63 -13.90 8.51 26.70
CA LEU A 63 -13.67 9.35 27.88
C LEU A 63 -12.53 10.35 27.67
N LEU A 64 -11.44 9.93 27.02
CA LEU A 64 -10.34 10.80 26.65
C LEU A 64 -10.79 11.88 25.67
N SER A 65 -11.58 11.51 24.65
CA SER A 65 -12.12 12.47 23.68
C SER A 65 -13.06 13.48 24.32
N ASP A 66 -13.90 13.04 25.25
CA ASP A 66 -14.84 13.89 25.97
C ASP A 66 -14.14 15.00 26.75
N ILE A 67 -13.10 14.65 27.52
CA ILE A 67 -12.34 15.59 28.35
C ILE A 67 -11.48 16.53 27.49
N LEU A 68 -10.79 15.99 26.47
CA LEU A 68 -9.85 16.78 25.67
C LEU A 68 -10.55 17.77 24.74
N ALA A 69 -11.82 17.55 24.41
CA ALA A 69 -12.65 18.50 23.67
C ALA A 69 -13.12 19.61 24.63
N ASP A 70 -12.18 20.46 25.04
CA ASP A 70 -12.37 21.50 26.07
C ASP A 70 -12.70 22.89 25.49
N GLY A 71 -12.67 23.02 24.16
CA GLY A 71 -12.86 24.27 23.41
C GLY A 71 -11.57 25.02 23.11
N LYS A 72 -10.43 24.61 23.64
CA LYS A 72 -9.10 25.16 23.29
C LYS A 72 -8.45 24.44 22.13
N GLN A 73 -8.91 23.22 21.85
CA GLN A 73 -8.42 22.34 20.80
C GLN A 73 -9.56 21.51 20.18
N ILE A 74 -9.31 21.00 18.98
CA ILE A 74 -10.20 20.08 18.27
C ILE A 74 -9.66 18.66 18.45
N VAL A 75 -10.49 17.77 18.99
CA VAL A 75 -10.15 16.35 19.13
C VAL A 75 -10.47 15.62 17.83
N ARG A 76 -9.47 14.94 17.27
CA ARG A 76 -9.57 14.14 16.06
C ARG A 76 -9.37 12.67 16.35
N ILE A 77 -10.40 11.86 16.14
CA ILE A 77 -10.29 10.40 16.20
C ILE A 77 -9.88 9.91 14.82
N ASN A 78 -8.73 9.25 14.74
CA ASN A 78 -8.20 8.67 13.52
C ASN A 78 -8.49 7.16 13.53
N CYS A 79 -9.17 6.66 12.49
CA CYS A 79 -9.43 5.24 12.30
C CYS A 79 -9.11 4.79 10.88
N LEU A 80 -8.95 3.48 10.70
CA LEU A 80 -8.77 2.89 9.36
C LEU A 80 -10.06 3.03 8.53
N GLU A 81 -9.90 3.14 7.21
CA GLU A 81 -11.04 3.26 6.28
C GLU A 81 -12.02 2.09 6.40
N SER A 82 -11.53 0.86 6.57
CA SER A 82 -12.34 -0.34 6.79
C SER A 82 -13.15 -0.31 8.09
N LEU A 83 -12.74 0.52 9.06
CA LEU A 83 -13.39 0.67 10.36
C LEU A 83 -14.26 1.94 10.44
N MET A 84 -14.24 2.81 9.43
CA MET A 84 -14.94 4.10 9.45
C MET A 84 -16.44 3.94 9.77
N GLY A 85 -17.12 3.01 9.09
CA GLY A 85 -18.55 2.77 9.31
C GLY A 85 -18.87 2.30 10.74
N VAL A 86 -18.07 1.34 11.25
CA VAL A 86 -18.23 0.80 12.61
C VAL A 86 -17.93 1.86 13.66
N MET A 87 -16.84 2.62 13.48
CA MET A 87 -16.44 3.70 14.38
C MET A 87 -17.48 4.82 14.40
N GLN A 88 -18.04 5.19 13.25
CA GLN A 88 -19.07 6.23 13.19
C GLN A 88 -20.34 5.83 13.95
N GLU A 89 -20.78 4.57 13.82
CA GLU A 89 -21.93 4.05 14.56
C GLU A 89 -21.65 4.00 16.08
N LEU A 90 -20.46 3.51 16.46
CA LEU A 90 -20.02 3.46 17.85
C LEU A 90 -20.02 4.87 18.48
N LEU A 91 -19.36 5.84 17.84
CA LEU A 91 -19.26 7.20 18.35
C LEU A 91 -20.63 7.86 18.43
N ARG A 92 -21.49 7.70 17.42
CA ARG A 92 -22.87 8.22 17.47
C ARG A 92 -23.64 7.62 18.63
N ASN A 93 -23.54 6.32 18.88
CA ASN A 93 -24.24 5.67 19.98
C ASN A 93 -23.73 6.13 21.35
N LYS A 94 -22.42 6.34 21.50
CA LYS A 94 -21.82 6.75 22.78
C LYS A 94 -21.96 8.24 23.09
N PHE A 95 -21.96 9.11 22.07
CA PHE A 95 -21.98 10.56 22.26
C PHE A 95 -23.36 11.23 22.10
N ARG A 96 -24.32 10.61 21.40
CA ARG A 96 -25.68 11.18 21.21
C ARG A 96 -26.51 11.21 22.49
N GLY A 97 -26.15 10.35 23.44
CA GLY A 97 -26.81 10.14 24.71
C GLY A 97 -26.64 11.27 25.72
N LEU A 98 -26.22 10.93 26.93
CA LEU A 98 -26.06 11.90 28.02
C LEU A 98 -24.88 12.86 27.80
N LEU A 99 -23.87 12.46 27.01
CA LEU A 99 -22.70 13.29 26.68
C LEU A 99 -23.01 14.42 25.67
N LYS A 100 -24.07 14.26 24.87
CA LYS A 100 -24.59 15.26 23.92
C LYS A 100 -23.55 15.90 22.98
N LYS A 101 -22.62 15.11 22.43
CA LYS A 101 -21.66 15.59 21.41
C LYS A 101 -22.08 15.18 19.99
N LYS A 102 -21.88 16.07 19.03
CA LYS A 102 -21.99 15.78 17.59
C LYS A 102 -20.67 15.15 17.10
N ILE A 103 -20.79 14.29 16.10
CA ILE A 103 -19.65 13.68 15.41
C ILE A 103 -19.58 14.27 14.01
N PHE A 104 -18.57 15.10 13.77
CA PHE A 104 -18.22 15.61 12.45
C PHE A 104 -17.34 14.61 11.72
N VAL A 105 -17.40 14.62 10.39
CA VAL A 105 -16.48 13.86 9.53
C VAL A 105 -15.79 14.85 8.63
N MET A 106 -14.46 14.74 8.48
CA MET A 106 -13.72 15.65 7.59
C MET A 106 -14.22 15.49 6.14
N PRO A 107 -14.80 16.55 5.53
CA PRO A 107 -15.38 16.46 4.20
C PRO A 107 -14.30 16.68 3.12
N PHE A 108 -13.15 16.01 3.24
CA PHE A 108 -12.03 16.21 2.34
C PHE A 108 -11.49 14.91 1.80
N SER A 109 -11.44 14.81 0.48
CA SER A 109 -10.77 13.74 -0.26
C SER A 109 -10.10 14.36 -1.49
N ARG A 110 -9.24 13.59 -2.17
CA ARG A 110 -8.52 14.07 -3.36
C ARG A 110 -9.44 14.61 -4.47
N GLY A 111 -10.67 14.09 -4.56
CA GLY A 111 -11.66 14.49 -5.58
C GLY A 111 -12.48 15.75 -5.24
N VAL A 112 -12.35 16.30 -4.02
CA VAL A 112 -13.10 17.50 -3.62
C VAL A 112 -12.54 18.73 -4.34
N VAL A 113 -13.41 19.52 -4.97
CA VAL A 113 -13.04 20.78 -5.61
C VAL A 113 -12.50 21.74 -4.55
N PHE A 114 -11.27 22.21 -4.76
CA PHE A 114 -10.54 23.05 -3.83
C PHE A 114 -10.86 24.54 -4.03
N SER A 115 -12.13 24.90 -3.83
CA SER A 115 -12.63 26.27 -3.96
C SER A 115 -12.53 27.04 -2.63
N ILE A 116 -12.59 28.38 -2.73
CA ILE A 116 -12.65 29.28 -1.57
C ILE A 116 -13.87 28.96 -0.69
N GLU A 117 -15.04 28.78 -1.30
CA GLU A 117 -16.29 28.45 -0.60
C GLU A 117 -16.18 27.15 0.22
N ASN A 118 -15.57 26.10 -0.35
CA ASN A 118 -15.40 24.83 0.36
C ASN A 118 -14.40 24.96 1.52
N LEU A 119 -13.34 25.76 1.37
CA LEU A 119 -12.40 26.04 2.46
C LEU A 119 -13.06 26.83 3.60
N GLU A 120 -13.95 27.77 3.27
CA GLU A 120 -14.75 28.51 4.25
C GLU A 120 -15.68 27.56 5.02
N LYS A 121 -16.40 26.67 4.32
CA LYS A 121 -17.23 25.63 4.98
C LYS A 121 -16.44 24.73 5.90
N ILE A 122 -15.23 24.31 5.49
CA ILE A 122 -14.35 23.51 6.36
C ILE A 122 -13.97 24.31 7.61
N LYS A 123 -13.60 25.58 7.44
CA LYS A 123 -13.25 26.47 8.57
C LYS A 123 -14.43 26.66 9.52
N GLU A 124 -15.62 26.93 9.00
CA GLU A 124 -16.86 27.08 9.79
C GLU A 124 -17.17 25.80 10.59
N MET A 125 -17.10 24.63 9.94
CA MET A 125 -17.27 23.34 10.61
C MET A 125 -16.26 23.14 11.74
N LEU A 126 -14.98 23.47 11.51
CA LEU A 126 -13.94 23.37 12.54
C LEU A 126 -14.17 24.36 13.69
N THR A 127 -14.64 25.58 13.39
CA THR A 127 -15.03 26.57 14.40
C THR A 127 -16.20 26.09 15.25
N GLU A 128 -17.26 25.56 14.64
CA GLU A 128 -18.39 24.96 15.37
C GLU A 128 -17.92 23.80 16.25
N CYS A 129 -17.11 22.90 15.67
CA CYS A 129 -16.58 21.73 16.36
C CYS A 129 -15.77 22.11 17.60
N GLN A 130 -14.91 23.13 17.49
CA GLN A 130 -14.14 23.65 18.63
C GLN A 130 -15.03 24.32 19.67
N ASN A 131 -15.86 25.28 19.27
CA ASN A 131 -16.64 26.11 20.19
C ASN A 131 -17.70 25.29 20.96
N GLU A 132 -18.36 24.36 20.27
CA GLU A 132 -19.38 23.49 20.88
C GLU A 132 -18.79 22.20 21.47
N LYS A 133 -17.46 22.03 21.47
CA LYS A 133 -16.75 20.91 22.10
C LYS A 133 -17.13 19.53 21.52
N HIS A 134 -17.31 19.48 20.21
CA HIS A 134 -17.65 18.27 19.47
C HIS A 134 -16.39 17.49 19.06
N ILE A 135 -16.61 16.34 18.41
CA ILE A 135 -15.55 15.42 18.00
C ILE A 135 -15.48 15.34 16.47
N LEU A 136 -14.26 15.33 15.93
CA LEU A 136 -14.01 15.14 14.50
C LEU A 136 -13.48 13.73 14.23
N LEU A 137 -14.17 12.96 13.39
CA LEU A 137 -13.74 11.64 12.91
C LEU A 137 -13.04 11.79 11.55
N VAL A 138 -11.87 11.18 11.40
CA VAL A 138 -11.04 11.30 10.20
C VAL A 138 -10.35 9.98 9.86
N THR A 139 -10.03 9.77 8.58
CA THR A 139 -9.04 8.76 8.18
C THR A 139 -7.66 9.38 7.94
N PRO A 140 -6.59 8.59 8.04
CA PRO A 140 -5.23 9.02 7.68
C PRO A 140 -5.15 9.60 6.26
N GLU A 141 -5.89 9.01 5.31
CA GLU A 141 -5.92 9.45 3.91
C GLU A 141 -6.51 10.86 3.79
N GLN A 142 -7.66 11.13 4.42
CA GLN A 142 -8.28 12.47 4.39
C GLN A 142 -7.34 13.54 4.96
N ARG A 143 -6.63 13.23 6.05
CA ARG A 143 -5.65 14.15 6.65
C ARG A 143 -4.45 14.40 5.74
N LEU A 144 -3.83 13.34 5.24
CA LEU A 144 -2.68 13.45 4.35
C LEU A 144 -3.07 14.18 3.05
N CYS A 145 -4.25 13.90 2.48
CA CYS A 145 -4.78 14.63 1.31
C CYS A 145 -4.84 16.13 1.58
N PHE A 146 -5.40 16.54 2.73
CA PHE A 146 -5.51 17.96 3.07
C PHE A 146 -4.13 18.62 3.26
N GLN A 147 -3.21 17.93 3.95
CA GLN A 147 -1.83 18.39 4.15
C GLN A 147 -1.06 18.54 2.84
N LEU A 148 -1.15 17.55 1.94
CA LEU A 148 -0.48 17.58 0.64
C LEU A 148 -1.11 18.60 -0.30
N LYS A 149 -2.44 18.75 -0.29
CA LYS A 149 -3.11 19.76 -1.12
C LYS A 149 -2.68 21.18 -0.77
N LYS A 150 -2.43 21.45 0.51
CA LYS A 150 -1.84 22.71 0.96
C LYS A 150 -0.43 22.92 0.41
N GLN A 151 0.42 21.88 0.41
CA GLN A 151 1.76 21.95 -0.16
C GLN A 151 1.71 22.18 -1.68
N GLU A 152 0.84 21.46 -2.38
CA GLU A 152 0.60 21.66 -3.82
C GLU A 152 0.14 23.10 -4.12
N MET A 153 -0.87 23.60 -3.40
CA MET A 153 -1.38 24.98 -3.56
C MET A 153 -0.28 26.02 -3.33
N PHE A 154 0.58 25.76 -2.34
CA PHE A 154 1.73 26.62 -2.08
C PHE A 154 2.71 26.62 -3.25
N LEU A 155 3.09 25.45 -3.77
CA LEU A 155 3.98 25.35 -4.93
C LEU A 155 3.39 26.01 -6.19
N GLU A 156 2.10 25.82 -6.42
CA GLU A 156 1.38 26.46 -7.53
C GLU A 156 1.36 28.00 -7.40
N TYR A 157 1.13 28.52 -6.19
CA TYR A 157 1.20 29.96 -5.93
C TYR A 157 2.60 30.51 -6.22
N LEU A 158 3.64 29.81 -5.77
CA LEU A 158 5.03 30.18 -6.02
C LEU A 158 5.36 30.23 -7.52
N GLN A 159 4.80 29.32 -8.33
CA GLN A 159 4.99 29.32 -9.79
C GLN A 159 4.29 30.50 -10.48
N SER A 160 3.19 31.02 -9.93
CA SER A 160 2.48 32.18 -10.48
C SER A 160 3.16 33.53 -10.23
N LYS A 161 4.42 33.55 -9.78
CA LYS A 161 5.13 34.79 -9.42
C LYS A 161 5.39 35.71 -10.62
N ASP A 162 5.60 35.16 -11.81
CA ASP A 162 5.98 35.87 -13.04
C ASP A 162 4.82 36.26 -13.96
N ALA A 163 3.57 36.00 -13.54
CA ALA A 163 2.36 36.35 -14.28
C ALA A 163 2.30 37.86 -14.56
N ASP A 164 2.21 38.23 -15.84
CA ASP A 164 2.16 39.61 -16.33
C ASP A 164 0.90 39.95 -17.14
N ASP A 165 -0.13 39.09 -17.07
CA ASP A 165 -1.38 39.18 -17.83
C ASP A 165 -1.15 39.23 -19.35
N CYS A 166 -0.10 38.60 -19.86
CA CYS A 166 0.18 38.48 -21.29
C CYS A 166 0.20 37.00 -21.71
N PHE A 167 -0.43 36.69 -22.84
CA PHE A 167 -0.42 35.34 -23.39
C PHE A 167 0.92 35.05 -24.11
N ASP A 168 1.70 34.10 -23.61
CA ASP A 168 3.00 33.74 -24.19
C ASP A 168 2.86 32.70 -25.33
N TRP A 169 2.89 33.20 -26.56
CA TRP A 169 2.80 32.37 -27.76
C TRP A 169 4.02 31.48 -28.01
N GLU A 170 5.20 31.88 -27.52
CA GLU A 170 6.42 31.08 -27.62
C GLU A 170 6.33 29.88 -26.67
N GLU A 171 5.85 30.10 -25.44
CA GLU A 171 5.55 29.05 -24.48
C GLU A 171 4.51 28.06 -25.05
N HIS A 172 3.42 28.56 -25.63
CA HIS A 172 2.41 27.74 -26.30
C HIS A 172 3.00 26.86 -27.43
N GLY A 173 3.98 27.37 -28.18
CA GLY A 173 4.66 26.59 -29.22
C GLY A 173 5.67 25.57 -28.72
N ARG A 174 6.29 25.82 -27.55
CA ARG A 174 7.27 24.90 -26.93
C ARG A 174 6.62 23.68 -26.29
N TRP A 175 5.40 23.83 -25.77
CA TRP A 175 4.60 22.69 -25.30
C TRP A 175 4.42 21.62 -26.39
N HIS A 176 4.47 22.03 -27.66
CA HIS A 176 4.38 21.13 -28.82
C HIS A 176 5.67 20.48 -29.28
N SER A 177 6.84 20.97 -28.85
CA SER A 177 8.11 20.55 -29.45
C SER A 177 9.05 19.83 -28.49
N TYR A 178 9.11 20.18 -27.21
CA TYR A 178 9.87 19.43 -26.20
C TYR A 178 9.28 19.77 -24.82
N GLY A 179 8.79 18.77 -24.08
CA GLY A 179 8.20 18.91 -22.74
C GLY A 179 9.19 19.32 -21.64
N TYR A 180 9.83 20.48 -21.81
CA TYR A 180 10.87 21.02 -20.95
C TYR A 180 10.45 22.42 -20.48
N ARG A 181 10.11 22.56 -19.19
CA ARG A 181 10.14 23.88 -18.51
C ARG A 181 11.61 24.26 -18.32
N LYS A 182 12.23 24.89 -19.33
CA LYS A 182 13.49 25.62 -19.11
C LYS A 182 13.13 27.00 -18.59
N LYS A 183 13.69 27.38 -17.43
CA LYS A 183 13.61 28.73 -16.88
C LYS A 183 13.78 29.76 -17.99
N SER A 184 12.92 30.77 -17.97
CA SER A 184 12.97 31.94 -18.82
C SER A 184 14.41 32.46 -18.98
N VAL A 185 14.85 32.57 -20.23
CA VAL A 185 15.92 33.50 -20.60
C VAL A 185 15.49 34.89 -20.13
N GLU A 186 16.42 35.72 -19.65
CA GLU A 186 16.15 37.10 -19.24
C GLU A 186 15.24 37.81 -20.26
N LYS A 187 14.15 38.45 -19.78
CA LYS A 187 13.12 39.14 -20.59
C LYS A 187 13.69 40.24 -21.52
N SER A 188 14.98 40.54 -21.47
CA SER A 188 15.69 41.57 -22.25
C SER A 188 16.15 41.11 -23.64
N GLN A 189 15.98 39.84 -24.02
CA GLN A 189 16.34 39.33 -25.37
C GLN A 189 15.23 38.46 -25.98
N ARG A 190 14.05 39.04 -26.28
CA ARG A 190 13.05 38.36 -27.13
C ARG A 190 13.36 38.60 -28.61
N ASN A 191 13.76 37.55 -29.32
CA ASN A 191 13.63 37.50 -30.78
C ASN A 191 12.14 37.51 -31.16
N VAL A 192 11.79 38.04 -32.34
CA VAL A 192 10.41 38.07 -32.85
C VAL A 192 9.93 36.62 -33.08
N TYR A 193 9.09 36.10 -32.18
CA TYR A 193 8.47 34.78 -32.34
C TYR A 193 7.41 34.82 -33.45
N VAL A 194 7.51 33.93 -34.43
CA VAL A 194 6.58 33.87 -35.58
C VAL A 194 5.54 32.79 -35.31
N LEU A 195 4.26 33.18 -35.32
CA LEU A 195 3.13 32.27 -35.09
C LEU A 195 2.97 31.28 -36.25
N THR A 196 2.74 30.02 -35.92
CA THR A 196 2.26 28.99 -36.85
C THR A 196 0.83 29.31 -37.35
N GLU A 197 0.41 28.75 -38.48
CA GLU A 197 -0.96 28.95 -38.98
C GLU A 197 -2.03 28.46 -37.98
N GLU A 198 -1.77 27.37 -37.26
CA GLU A 198 -2.65 26.88 -36.17
C GLU A 198 -2.77 27.91 -35.04
N GLN A 199 -1.65 28.49 -34.61
CA GLN A 199 -1.65 29.53 -33.56
C GLN A 199 -2.36 30.81 -34.01
N LYS A 200 -2.28 31.21 -35.29
CA LYS A 200 -3.01 32.36 -35.81
C LYS A 200 -4.53 32.16 -35.74
N ILE A 201 -5.01 30.98 -36.10
CA ILE A 201 -6.44 30.63 -36.01
C ILE A 201 -6.90 30.65 -34.55
N LEU A 202 -6.13 30.03 -33.66
CA LEU A 202 -6.43 30.02 -32.22
C LEU A 202 -6.41 31.43 -31.62
N LYS A 203 -5.46 32.27 -32.02
CA LYS A 203 -5.36 33.68 -31.59
C LYS A 203 -6.61 34.47 -31.93
N GLU A 204 -7.11 34.36 -33.16
CA GLU A 204 -8.33 35.05 -33.58
C GLU A 204 -9.58 34.50 -32.85
N ALA A 205 -9.65 33.18 -32.60
CA ALA A 205 -10.71 32.60 -31.79
C ALA A 205 -10.71 33.16 -30.36
N LEU A 206 -9.55 33.18 -29.68
CA LEU A 206 -9.39 33.73 -28.33
C LEU A 206 -9.72 35.22 -28.27
N LYS A 207 -9.32 36.03 -29.26
CA LYS A 207 -9.71 37.44 -29.38
C LYS A 207 -11.21 37.62 -29.54
N SER A 208 -11.85 36.84 -30.40
CA SER A 208 -13.29 36.91 -30.66
C SER A 208 -14.11 36.62 -29.39
N LEU A 209 -13.59 35.73 -28.53
CA LEU A 209 -14.16 35.36 -27.24
C LEU A 209 -13.73 36.29 -26.10
N LYS A 210 -12.90 37.29 -26.41
CA LYS A 210 -12.31 38.27 -25.48
C LYS A 210 -11.45 37.63 -24.39
N TYR A 211 -10.82 36.49 -24.64
CA TYR A 211 -9.81 35.93 -23.74
C TYR A 211 -8.53 36.77 -23.74
N ILE A 212 -8.13 37.24 -24.93
CA ILE A 212 -7.00 38.15 -25.13
C ILE A 212 -7.40 39.36 -25.97
N ASP A 213 -6.67 40.46 -25.85
CA ASP A 213 -6.82 41.63 -26.72
C ASP A 213 -5.87 41.63 -27.93
N ASN A 214 -5.82 42.74 -28.67
CA ASN A 214 -4.97 42.87 -29.86
C ASN A 214 -3.46 42.89 -29.54
N THR A 215 -3.09 43.12 -28.29
CA THR A 215 -1.72 43.11 -27.78
C THR A 215 -1.37 41.82 -27.05
N ASP A 216 -2.22 40.79 -27.16
CA ASP A 216 -2.11 39.51 -26.45
C ASP A 216 -2.27 39.61 -24.93
N LYS A 217 -2.77 40.75 -24.42
CA LYS A 217 -3.08 40.91 -23.00
C LYS A 217 -4.30 40.07 -22.64
N ILE A 218 -4.22 39.33 -21.55
CA ILE A 218 -5.31 38.51 -21.01
C ILE A 218 -6.36 39.42 -20.41
N VAL A 219 -7.58 39.41 -20.97
CA VAL A 219 -8.68 40.30 -20.56
C VAL A 219 -9.91 39.55 -20.04
N LYS A 220 -10.01 38.23 -20.28
CA LYS A 220 -11.01 37.36 -19.67
C LYS A 220 -10.31 36.13 -19.10
N TYR A 221 -10.65 35.79 -17.87
CA TYR A 221 -10.16 34.60 -17.19
C TYR A 221 -11.05 33.39 -17.50
N PRO A 222 -10.51 32.25 -17.95
CA PRO A 222 -11.31 31.06 -18.26
C PRO A 222 -11.83 30.36 -17.00
N SER A 223 -13.01 29.73 -17.08
CA SER A 223 -13.60 28.97 -15.97
C SER A 223 -12.69 27.85 -15.46
N GLU A 224 -12.84 27.42 -14.20
CA GLU A 224 -12.13 26.22 -13.67
C GLU A 224 -12.42 24.94 -14.45
N GLU A 225 -13.59 24.83 -15.06
CA GLU A 225 -13.96 23.71 -15.91
C GLU A 225 -13.36 23.87 -17.30
N TYR A 226 -12.31 23.10 -17.60
CA TYR A 226 -11.68 23.08 -18.92
C TYR A 226 -12.67 22.81 -20.06
N ASN A 227 -13.65 21.91 -19.85
CA ASN A 227 -14.62 21.55 -20.90
C ASN A 227 -15.47 22.75 -21.35
N LYS A 228 -15.85 23.64 -20.43
CA LYS A 228 -16.57 24.88 -20.79
C LYS A 228 -15.71 25.79 -21.66
N PHE A 229 -14.44 25.98 -21.30
CA PHE A 229 -13.50 26.72 -22.13
C PHE A 229 -13.31 26.06 -23.50
N TYR A 230 -13.12 24.74 -23.51
CA TYR A 230 -12.95 23.98 -24.74
C TYR A 230 -14.15 24.15 -25.67
N ASP A 231 -15.38 24.01 -25.16
CA ASP A 231 -16.62 24.18 -25.93
C ASP A 231 -16.78 25.61 -26.46
N GLU A 232 -16.42 26.63 -25.67
CA GLU A 232 -16.43 28.02 -26.14
C GLU A 232 -15.46 28.24 -27.31
N VAL A 233 -14.23 27.74 -27.18
CA VAL A 233 -13.14 27.96 -28.15
C VAL A 233 -13.34 27.13 -29.41
N ILE A 234 -13.70 25.85 -29.28
CA ILE A 234 -13.84 24.94 -30.43
C ILE A 234 -14.96 25.40 -31.38
N ASN A 235 -16.02 26.00 -30.85
CA ASN A 235 -17.13 26.54 -31.65
C ASN A 235 -16.74 27.77 -32.48
N LYS A 236 -15.56 28.36 -32.26
CA LYS A 236 -15.03 29.50 -33.01
C LYS A 236 -13.96 29.12 -34.02
N ILE A 237 -13.56 27.84 -34.07
CA ILE A 237 -12.50 27.37 -34.96
C ILE A 237 -13.13 26.77 -36.24
N PRO A 238 -12.71 27.19 -37.45
CA PRO A 238 -13.36 26.80 -38.71
C PRO A 238 -13.22 25.31 -39.10
N ASP A 239 -12.11 24.67 -38.72
CA ASP A 239 -11.83 23.27 -39.05
C ASP A 239 -11.24 22.55 -37.83
N LYS A 240 -11.87 21.43 -37.46
CA LYS A 240 -11.47 20.57 -36.34
C LYS A 240 -10.16 19.82 -36.61
N ALA A 241 -9.63 19.81 -37.84
CA ALA A 241 -8.34 19.19 -38.14
C ALA A 241 -7.14 19.91 -37.47
N TYR A 242 -7.29 21.17 -37.05
CA TYR A 242 -6.24 21.98 -36.40
C TYR A 242 -6.26 21.90 -34.85
N LEU A 243 -6.79 20.80 -34.31
CA LEU A 243 -7.25 20.66 -32.92
C LEU A 243 -6.15 20.47 -31.87
N SER A 244 -4.88 20.65 -32.21
CA SER A 244 -3.82 20.04 -31.40
C SER A 244 -3.65 20.66 -30.00
N ASN A 245 -4.06 21.90 -29.70
CA ASN A 245 -3.63 22.56 -28.44
C ASN A 245 -4.56 23.57 -27.73
N ILE A 246 -5.89 23.44 -27.83
CA ILE A 246 -6.82 24.27 -27.02
C ILE A 246 -6.53 24.11 -25.51
N ARG A 247 -6.11 22.91 -25.09
CA ARG A 247 -5.72 22.61 -23.72
C ARG A 247 -4.53 23.44 -23.22
N ASP A 248 -3.54 23.63 -24.07
CA ASP A 248 -2.31 24.32 -23.70
C ASP A 248 -2.58 25.83 -23.57
N ALA A 249 -3.37 26.37 -24.49
CA ALA A 249 -3.85 27.74 -24.38
C ALA A 249 -4.69 27.99 -23.11
N TYR A 250 -5.51 27.02 -22.68
CA TYR A 250 -6.21 27.11 -21.40
C TYR A 250 -5.25 27.25 -20.22
N TYR A 251 -4.20 26.43 -20.16
CA TYR A 251 -3.22 26.49 -19.07
C TYR A 251 -2.40 27.78 -19.10
N ILE A 252 -1.98 28.25 -20.28
CA ILE A 252 -1.22 29.52 -20.40
C ILE A 252 -2.08 30.71 -19.98
N LEU A 253 -3.35 30.79 -20.41
CA LEU A 253 -4.28 31.83 -19.97
C LEU A 253 -4.44 31.86 -18.46
N ARG A 254 -4.44 30.69 -17.81
CA ARG A 254 -4.59 30.59 -16.37
C ARG A 254 -3.30 30.93 -15.63
N ASP A 255 -2.18 30.32 -16.02
CA ASP A 255 -0.90 30.44 -15.32
C ASP A 255 -0.28 31.84 -15.44
N GLN A 256 -0.50 32.53 -16.56
CA GLN A 256 -0.01 33.91 -16.78
C GLN A 256 -0.95 35.00 -16.24
N SER A 257 -2.12 34.64 -15.68
CA SER A 257 -3.09 35.59 -15.16
C SER A 257 -2.84 35.97 -13.69
N THR A 258 -2.82 37.26 -13.40
CA THR A 258 -2.73 37.82 -12.04
C THR A 258 -3.96 37.47 -11.19
N GLN A 259 -5.12 37.24 -11.81
CA GLN A 259 -6.34 36.83 -11.12
C GLN A 259 -6.19 35.45 -10.45
N LEU A 260 -5.57 34.46 -11.12
CA LEU A 260 -5.28 33.15 -10.52
C LEU A 260 -4.33 33.27 -9.33
N LYS A 261 -3.34 34.15 -9.44
CA LYS A 261 -2.39 34.41 -8.35
C LYS A 261 -3.11 34.97 -7.12
N THR A 262 -4.01 35.94 -7.30
CA THR A 262 -4.83 36.49 -6.21
C THR A 262 -5.72 35.42 -5.59
N GLU A 263 -6.38 34.59 -6.41
CA GLU A 263 -7.23 33.49 -5.92
C GLU A 263 -6.41 32.46 -5.11
N ARG A 264 -5.25 32.05 -5.61
CA ARG A 264 -4.31 31.15 -4.90
C ARG A 264 -3.83 31.77 -3.59
N ALA A 265 -3.54 33.07 -3.56
CA ALA A 265 -3.18 33.79 -2.34
C ALA A 265 -4.30 33.77 -1.30
N GLN A 266 -5.55 34.00 -1.72
CA GLN A 266 -6.73 33.92 -0.83
C GLN A 266 -6.94 32.51 -0.28
N LYS A 267 -6.83 31.48 -1.14
CA LYS A 267 -6.89 30.06 -0.71
C LYS A 267 -5.81 29.76 0.34
N LEU A 268 -4.58 30.23 0.13
CA LEU A 268 -3.48 30.08 1.09
C LEU A 268 -3.75 30.81 2.42
N GLU A 269 -4.30 32.02 2.38
CA GLU A 269 -4.66 32.76 3.59
C GLU A 269 -5.70 32.01 4.43
N LEU A 270 -6.73 31.44 3.77
CA LEU A 270 -7.72 30.59 4.43
C LEU A 270 -7.07 29.35 5.05
N LEU A 271 -6.17 28.67 4.33
CA LEU A 271 -5.43 27.52 4.85
C LEU A 271 -4.57 27.90 6.07
N TYR A 272 -3.87 29.02 6.02
CA TYR A 272 -3.12 29.53 7.18
C TYR A 272 -4.03 29.88 8.35
N SER A 273 -5.28 30.30 8.10
CA SER A 273 -6.26 30.50 9.16
C SER A 273 -6.72 29.18 9.80
N ILE A 274 -6.83 28.10 9.00
CA ILE A 274 -7.14 26.75 9.49
C ILE A 274 -5.95 26.17 10.29
N ASP A 275 -4.70 26.45 9.90
CA ASP A 275 -3.51 26.02 10.65
C ASP A 275 -3.44 26.58 12.08
N LYS A 276 -4.20 27.64 12.39
CA LYS A 276 -4.24 28.22 13.74
C LYS A 276 -5.00 27.34 14.73
N PHE A 277 -5.86 26.43 14.26
CA PHE A 277 -6.54 25.49 15.14
C PHE A 277 -5.53 24.54 15.78
N LYS A 278 -5.65 24.34 17.09
CA LYS A 278 -4.90 23.30 17.80
C LYS A 278 -5.64 21.99 17.66
N PHE A 279 -4.95 20.95 17.22
CA PHE A 279 -5.51 19.60 17.09
C PHE A 279 -4.88 18.65 18.09
N PHE A 280 -5.72 17.80 18.66
CA PHE A 280 -5.31 16.65 19.45
C PHE A 280 -5.81 15.38 18.76
N ASP A 281 -4.88 14.58 18.25
CA ASP A 281 -5.15 13.35 17.54
C ASP A 281 -5.13 12.16 18.50
N ILE A 282 -6.20 11.36 18.42
CA ILE A 282 -6.30 10.05 19.06
C ILE A 282 -6.25 8.99 17.96
N LEU A 283 -5.22 8.15 17.96
CA LEU A 283 -4.99 7.11 16.97
C LEU A 283 -5.46 5.75 17.50
N ASP A 284 -6.53 5.21 16.93
CA ASP A 284 -6.94 3.81 17.19
C ASP A 284 -6.26 2.88 16.18
N GLU A 285 -5.78 1.71 16.60
CA GLU A 285 -4.95 0.81 15.75
C GLU A 285 -3.70 1.53 15.20
N SER A 286 -2.94 2.17 16.11
CA SER A 286 -1.79 3.03 15.74
C SER A 286 -0.69 2.30 14.97
N ASP A 287 -0.54 0.98 15.19
CA ASP A 287 0.39 0.10 14.48
C ASP A 287 0.10 0.02 12.98
N GLU A 288 -1.16 0.11 12.57
CA GLU A 288 -1.57 0.07 11.18
C GLU A 288 -1.69 1.49 10.59
N ILE A 289 -2.18 2.47 11.36
CA ILE A 289 -2.24 3.88 10.93
C ILE A 289 -0.86 4.45 10.63
N LEU A 290 0.13 4.14 11.47
CA LEU A 290 1.50 4.62 11.34
C LEU A 290 2.43 3.57 10.69
N SER A 291 1.84 2.58 10.01
CA SER A 291 2.60 1.58 9.27
C SER A 291 3.47 2.20 8.18
N HIS A 292 4.67 1.66 8.02
CA HIS A 292 5.55 1.99 6.90
C HIS A 292 5.06 1.31 5.60
N GLY A 293 5.51 1.82 4.45
CA GLY A 293 5.25 1.24 3.13
C GLY A 293 4.03 1.82 2.40
N LYS A 294 3.24 2.68 3.06
CA LYS A 294 2.15 3.43 2.41
C LYS A 294 2.53 4.90 2.27
N GLU A 295 2.44 5.41 1.05
CA GLU A 295 2.64 6.83 0.76
C GLU A 295 1.48 7.36 -0.08
N LEU A 296 0.99 8.54 0.30
CA LEU A 296 0.05 9.30 -0.50
C LEU A 296 0.83 10.24 -1.42
N ASN A 297 0.58 10.16 -2.73
CA ASN A 297 1.34 10.90 -3.73
C ASN A 297 0.46 11.91 -4.48
N TYR A 298 0.92 13.16 -4.52
CA TYR A 298 0.37 14.22 -5.37
C TYR A 298 1.35 14.48 -6.50
N THR A 299 0.89 14.24 -7.72
CA THR A 299 1.71 14.30 -8.94
C THR A 299 1.83 15.73 -9.46
N LEU A 300 3.03 16.13 -9.86
CA LEU A 300 3.35 17.46 -10.36
C LEU A 300 4.05 17.39 -11.72
N GLY A 301 3.79 18.39 -12.57
CA GLY A 301 4.44 18.54 -13.87
C GLY A 301 3.73 17.78 -15.00
N ALA A 302 4.44 17.56 -16.10
CA ALA A 302 3.91 16.86 -17.28
C ALA A 302 4.02 15.34 -17.14
N THR A 303 3.12 14.62 -17.81
CA THR A 303 3.20 13.17 -17.95
C THR A 303 4.31 12.78 -18.93
N LYS A 304 5.14 11.79 -18.56
CA LYS A 304 6.20 11.20 -19.38
C LYS A 304 5.97 9.69 -19.54
N SER A 305 6.47 9.14 -20.64
CA SER A 305 6.57 7.69 -20.84
C SER A 305 7.73 7.12 -20.03
N LEU A 306 7.62 5.86 -19.61
CA LEU A 306 8.70 5.16 -18.91
C LEU A 306 10.03 5.19 -19.69
N ASP A 307 11.12 5.36 -18.96
CA ASP A 307 12.47 5.17 -19.51
C ASP A 307 12.60 3.75 -20.11
N GLY A 308 13.30 3.63 -21.23
CA GLY A 308 13.42 2.39 -22.01
C GLY A 308 12.26 2.07 -22.96
N GLY A 309 11.17 2.84 -22.96
CA GLY A 309 10.04 2.64 -23.88
C GLY A 309 9.44 1.23 -23.77
N SER A 310 9.15 0.59 -24.91
CA SER A 310 8.52 -0.74 -24.92
C SER A 310 9.40 -1.87 -24.41
N ILE A 311 10.73 -1.72 -24.53
CA ILE A 311 11.72 -2.70 -24.05
C ILE A 311 11.48 -3.02 -22.57
N ARG A 312 11.00 -2.04 -21.79
CA ARG A 312 10.73 -2.17 -20.36
C ARG A 312 9.71 -3.24 -20.00
N TRP A 313 8.69 -3.46 -20.84
CA TRP A 313 7.74 -4.56 -20.67
C TRP A 313 8.03 -5.77 -21.57
N GLU A 314 8.78 -5.61 -22.66
CA GLU A 314 9.20 -6.73 -23.52
C GLU A 314 10.09 -7.74 -22.77
N ILE A 315 11.08 -7.26 -22.01
CA ILE A 315 12.00 -8.14 -21.27
C ILE A 315 11.28 -9.04 -20.25
N PRO A 316 10.40 -8.53 -19.37
CA PRO A 316 9.63 -9.42 -18.50
C PRO A 316 8.71 -10.37 -19.27
N PHE A 317 8.11 -9.97 -20.41
CA PHE A 317 7.36 -10.91 -21.25
C PHE A 317 8.21 -12.07 -21.75
N LEU A 318 9.47 -11.83 -22.15
CA LEU A 318 10.39 -12.91 -22.54
C LEU A 318 10.67 -13.87 -21.37
N LEU A 319 10.91 -13.36 -20.17
CA LEU A 319 11.10 -14.19 -18.97
C LEU A 319 9.85 -15.00 -18.62
N PHE A 320 8.68 -14.38 -18.66
CA PHE A 320 7.42 -15.07 -18.40
C PHE A 320 7.08 -16.08 -19.50
N ARG A 321 7.45 -15.83 -20.75
CA ARG A 321 7.30 -16.78 -21.86
C ARG A 321 8.11 -18.05 -21.61
N ILE A 322 9.36 -17.92 -21.13
CA ILE A 322 10.18 -19.07 -20.71
C ILE A 322 9.45 -19.85 -19.60
N ILE A 323 8.95 -19.17 -18.58
CA ILE A 323 8.32 -19.80 -17.41
C ILE A 323 7.00 -20.50 -17.74
N PHE A 324 6.13 -19.86 -18.54
CA PHE A 324 4.75 -20.29 -18.75
C PHE A 324 4.52 -21.04 -20.06
N CYS A 325 5.35 -20.85 -21.08
CA CYS A 325 5.14 -21.43 -22.41
C CYS A 325 6.16 -22.52 -22.78
N GLU A 326 7.35 -22.55 -22.17
CA GLU A 326 8.33 -23.61 -22.45
C GLU A 326 8.06 -24.88 -21.65
N LYS A 327 7.75 -25.97 -22.38
CA LYS A 327 7.38 -27.26 -21.77
C LYS A 327 8.47 -27.81 -20.83
N GLU A 328 9.74 -27.69 -21.21
CA GLU A 328 10.87 -28.18 -20.40
C GLU A 328 10.99 -27.42 -19.07
N PHE A 329 10.80 -26.10 -19.09
CA PHE A 329 10.81 -25.28 -17.89
C PHE A 329 9.60 -25.58 -17.00
N GLY A 330 8.41 -25.71 -17.58
CA GLY A 330 7.20 -26.12 -16.86
C GLY A 330 7.36 -27.47 -16.15
N GLN A 331 7.90 -28.49 -16.83
CA GLN A 331 8.20 -29.79 -16.23
C GLN A 331 9.24 -29.70 -15.10
N PHE A 332 10.23 -28.81 -15.23
CA PHE A 332 11.20 -28.55 -14.18
C PHE A 332 10.55 -27.94 -12.92
N LEU A 333 9.63 -26.98 -13.09
CA LEU A 333 8.88 -26.37 -11.97
C LEU A 333 7.90 -27.36 -11.33
N GLU A 334 7.22 -28.19 -12.14
CA GLU A 334 6.31 -29.23 -11.63
C GLU A 334 7.06 -30.23 -10.75
N LYS A 335 8.25 -30.69 -11.18
CA LYS A 335 9.12 -31.54 -10.35
C LYS A 335 9.57 -30.83 -9.07
N ALA A 336 9.93 -29.55 -9.16
CA ALA A 336 10.31 -28.77 -7.98
C ALA A 336 9.17 -28.65 -6.97
N SER A 337 7.91 -28.58 -7.42
CA SER A 337 6.74 -28.49 -6.53
C SER A 337 6.44 -29.75 -5.71
N GLN A 338 6.99 -30.89 -6.14
CA GLN A 338 6.81 -32.19 -5.50
C GLN A 338 7.85 -32.44 -4.39
N LEU A 339 8.89 -31.61 -4.28
CA LEU A 339 9.89 -31.71 -3.23
C LEU A 339 9.28 -31.46 -1.84
N ASP A 340 9.87 -32.07 -0.81
CA ASP A 340 9.37 -32.02 0.58
C ASP A 340 9.40 -30.59 1.16
N ASP A 341 10.41 -29.81 0.82
CA ASP A 341 10.61 -28.42 1.25
C ASP A 341 9.78 -27.40 0.45
N CYS A 342 9.02 -27.86 -0.54
CA CYS A 342 8.09 -27.09 -1.39
C CYS A 342 8.69 -25.75 -1.89
N PRO A 343 9.78 -25.78 -2.67
CA PRO A 343 10.46 -24.56 -3.14
C PRO A 343 9.65 -23.78 -4.17
N VAL A 344 8.70 -24.44 -4.83
CA VAL A 344 7.82 -23.88 -5.87
C VAL A 344 6.39 -24.37 -5.64
N VAL A 345 5.41 -23.49 -5.79
CA VAL A 345 4.00 -23.87 -5.98
C VAL A 345 3.73 -23.90 -7.48
N PHE A 346 3.25 -25.03 -7.99
CA PHE A 346 2.89 -25.21 -9.40
C PHE A 346 1.52 -25.88 -9.49
N GLN A 347 0.53 -25.20 -10.06
CA GLN A 347 -0.80 -25.76 -10.31
C GLN A 347 -1.12 -25.71 -11.80
N ARG A 348 -0.99 -26.85 -12.47
CA ARG A 348 -1.21 -26.97 -13.93
C ARG A 348 -2.64 -26.57 -14.34
N ASP A 349 -3.63 -27.02 -13.58
CA ASP A 349 -5.05 -26.82 -13.89
C ASP A 349 -5.66 -25.57 -13.24
N PHE A 350 -4.85 -24.55 -12.95
CA PHE A 350 -5.36 -23.31 -12.35
C PHE A 350 -6.36 -22.63 -13.30
N ARG A 351 -7.62 -22.52 -12.85
CA ARG A 351 -8.71 -21.87 -13.60
C ARG A 351 -9.43 -20.88 -12.69
N PRO A 352 -9.67 -19.63 -13.15
CA PRO A 352 -10.57 -18.74 -12.45
C PRO A 352 -11.98 -19.34 -12.41
N VAL A 353 -12.81 -18.91 -11.44
CA VAL A 353 -14.19 -19.40 -11.23
C VAL A 353 -15.05 -19.32 -12.49
N SER A 354 -14.74 -18.40 -13.43
CA SER A 354 -15.43 -18.28 -14.71
C SER A 354 -15.30 -19.53 -15.61
N GLY A 355 -14.26 -20.35 -15.43
CA GLY A 355 -14.04 -21.58 -16.20
C GLY A 355 -13.67 -21.38 -17.68
N ILE A 356 -13.38 -20.14 -18.10
CA ILE A 356 -13.16 -19.78 -19.50
C ILE A 356 -11.69 -19.98 -19.90
N GLY A 357 -11.47 -20.70 -21.00
CA GLY A 357 -10.22 -20.77 -21.76
C GLY A 357 -9.14 -21.73 -21.26
N GLY A 358 -8.06 -21.84 -22.05
CA GLY A 358 -6.86 -22.60 -21.74
C GLY A 358 -6.01 -21.85 -20.74
N GLY A 359 -5.74 -22.46 -19.59
CA GLY A 359 -5.16 -21.77 -18.46
C GLY A 359 -3.65 -21.77 -18.44
N SER A 360 -3.05 -20.62 -18.12
CA SER A 360 -1.69 -20.60 -17.58
C SER A 360 -1.67 -21.25 -16.20
N PRO A 361 -0.64 -22.06 -15.87
CA PRO A 361 -0.49 -22.62 -14.54
C PRO A 361 -0.35 -21.52 -13.49
N LEU A 362 -0.78 -21.77 -12.26
CA LEU A 362 -0.38 -20.92 -11.13
C LEU A 362 1.05 -21.29 -10.75
N VAL A 363 1.94 -20.31 -10.71
CA VAL A 363 3.36 -20.49 -10.35
C VAL A 363 3.70 -19.52 -9.24
N ARG A 364 4.30 -20.01 -8.13
CA ARG A 364 4.92 -19.16 -7.11
C ARG A 364 6.28 -19.70 -6.69
N PHE A 365 7.24 -18.80 -6.51
CA PHE A 365 8.54 -19.12 -5.96
C PHE A 365 8.51 -18.93 -4.45
N VAL A 366 8.74 -20.01 -3.72
CA VAL A 366 8.66 -20.03 -2.25
C VAL A 366 10.05 -19.82 -1.66
N LYS A 367 11.04 -20.63 -2.06
CA LYS A 367 12.38 -20.63 -1.45
C LYS A 367 13.38 -19.82 -2.28
N HIS A 368 13.94 -18.78 -1.67
CA HIS A 368 14.92 -17.89 -2.30
C HIS A 368 16.21 -18.61 -2.70
N GLU A 369 16.77 -19.46 -1.83
CA GLU A 369 17.98 -20.22 -2.14
C GLU A 369 17.81 -21.13 -3.36
N TYR A 370 16.64 -21.76 -3.49
CA TYR A 370 16.33 -22.60 -4.65
C TYR A 370 16.25 -21.76 -5.92
N PHE A 371 15.62 -20.58 -5.86
CA PHE A 371 15.59 -19.63 -6.97
C PHE A 371 17.00 -19.23 -7.40
N GLN A 372 17.87 -18.80 -6.47
CA GLN A 372 19.23 -18.36 -6.76
C GLN A 372 20.10 -19.48 -7.36
N ARG A 373 20.01 -20.70 -6.82
CA ARG A 373 20.88 -21.81 -7.25
C ARG A 373 20.39 -22.55 -8.50
N ASN A 374 19.07 -22.64 -8.72
CA ASN A 374 18.52 -23.56 -9.73
C ASN A 374 17.69 -22.86 -10.82
N ILE A 375 16.95 -21.81 -10.47
CA ILE A 375 16.01 -21.14 -11.40
C ILE A 375 16.70 -20.00 -12.13
N LYS A 376 17.34 -19.08 -11.39
CA LYS A 376 17.99 -17.88 -11.92
C LYS A 376 19.06 -18.21 -12.98
N PRO A 377 20.00 -19.16 -12.79
CA PRO A 377 21.03 -19.44 -13.79
C PRO A 377 20.44 -19.89 -15.14
N LYS A 378 19.41 -20.76 -15.11
CA LYS A 378 18.72 -21.21 -16.32
C LYS A 378 18.03 -20.05 -17.05
N LEU A 379 17.37 -19.17 -16.30
CA LEU A 379 16.74 -17.99 -16.87
C LEU A 379 17.76 -17.01 -17.45
N CYS A 380 18.90 -16.79 -16.78
CA CYS A 380 20.01 -15.96 -17.29
C CYS A 380 20.52 -16.49 -18.64
N GLN A 381 20.70 -17.80 -18.76
CA GLN A 381 21.17 -18.44 -19.98
C GLN A 381 20.19 -18.24 -21.14
N GLU A 382 18.91 -18.56 -20.95
CA GLU A 382 17.91 -18.47 -22.02
C GLU A 382 17.61 -17.02 -22.41
N ILE A 383 17.46 -16.10 -21.45
CA ILE A 383 17.21 -14.68 -21.78
C ILE A 383 18.40 -14.05 -22.49
N CYS A 384 19.64 -14.38 -22.08
CA CYS A 384 20.85 -13.90 -22.71
C CYS A 384 20.89 -14.31 -24.18
N LYS A 385 20.62 -15.59 -24.46
CA LYS A 385 20.55 -16.13 -25.82
C LYS A 385 19.51 -15.40 -26.68
N ILE A 386 18.31 -15.15 -26.15
CA ILE A 386 17.25 -14.42 -26.86
C ILE A 386 17.69 -12.99 -27.17
N ILE A 387 18.25 -12.26 -26.19
CA ILE A 387 18.70 -10.88 -26.38
C ILE A 387 19.82 -10.82 -27.44
N LEU A 388 20.83 -11.69 -27.35
CA LEU A 388 21.92 -11.72 -28.33
C LEU A 388 21.42 -12.01 -29.75
N GLN A 389 20.47 -12.93 -29.90
CA GLN A 389 19.82 -13.21 -31.18
C GLN A 389 19.07 -12.00 -31.75
N ASN A 390 18.32 -11.28 -30.91
CA ASN A 390 17.57 -10.09 -31.33
C ASN A 390 18.48 -8.96 -31.85
N PHE A 391 19.70 -8.85 -31.33
CA PHE A 391 20.70 -7.86 -31.76
C PHE A 391 21.77 -8.40 -32.72
N CYS A 392 21.62 -9.64 -33.22
CA CYS A 392 22.59 -10.31 -34.10
C CYS A 392 24.02 -10.36 -33.52
N GLU A 393 24.18 -10.35 -32.20
CA GLU A 393 25.47 -10.41 -31.52
C GLU A 393 25.94 -11.86 -31.44
N LYS A 394 27.13 -12.12 -32.00
CA LYS A 394 27.71 -13.48 -32.08
C LYS A 394 28.69 -13.77 -30.94
N GLN A 395 29.21 -12.72 -30.31
CA GLN A 395 30.13 -12.87 -29.18
C GLN A 395 29.35 -13.08 -27.89
N THR A 396 29.71 -14.13 -27.14
CA THR A 396 29.16 -14.39 -25.80
C THR A 396 29.94 -13.68 -24.69
N SER A 397 31.21 -13.34 -24.97
CA SER A 397 32.06 -12.56 -24.08
C SER A 397 31.97 -11.06 -24.38
N ILE A 398 32.03 -10.25 -23.33
CA ILE A 398 32.08 -8.79 -23.39
C ILE A 398 33.55 -8.38 -23.37
N MET A 399 34.07 -7.92 -24.50
CA MET A 399 35.46 -7.51 -24.67
C MET A 399 35.53 -6.07 -25.20
N ASN A 400 36.54 -5.31 -24.76
CA ASN A 400 36.83 -4.00 -25.34
C ASN A 400 37.58 -4.13 -26.69
N ASP A 401 37.79 -2.99 -27.36
CA ASP A 401 38.48 -2.94 -28.65
C ASP A 401 39.95 -3.40 -28.59
N GLU A 402 40.54 -3.42 -27.38
CA GLU A 402 41.91 -3.85 -27.10
C GLU A 402 42.02 -5.34 -26.68
N GLY A 403 40.88 -6.06 -26.61
CA GLY A 403 40.82 -7.47 -26.21
C GLY A 403 40.75 -7.74 -24.70
N GLU A 404 40.62 -6.72 -23.85
CA GLU A 404 40.36 -6.90 -22.41
C GLU A 404 38.97 -7.51 -22.20
N CYS A 405 38.90 -8.67 -21.55
CA CYS A 405 37.64 -9.34 -21.24
C CYS A 405 37.03 -8.81 -19.93
N TYR A 406 35.79 -8.35 -20.01
CA TYR A 406 35.02 -7.87 -18.87
C TYR A 406 34.12 -8.94 -18.22
N GLY A 407 34.03 -10.13 -18.82
CA GLY A 407 33.13 -11.22 -18.45
C GLY A 407 32.22 -11.58 -19.63
N SER A 408 31.23 -12.43 -19.42
CA SER A 408 30.18 -12.75 -20.41
C SER A 408 28.90 -11.95 -20.20
N TYR A 409 28.05 -11.91 -21.23
CA TYR A 409 26.72 -11.29 -21.12
C TYR A 409 25.83 -12.00 -20.10
N GLU A 410 25.94 -13.33 -19.99
CA GLU A 410 25.23 -14.13 -18.99
C GLU A 410 25.68 -13.78 -17.57
N GLU A 411 27.01 -13.74 -17.32
CA GLU A 411 27.57 -13.33 -16.02
C GLU A 411 27.19 -11.89 -15.66
N PHE A 412 27.04 -10.99 -16.64
CA PHE A 412 26.58 -9.63 -16.39
C PHE A 412 25.12 -9.60 -15.93
N ILE A 413 24.22 -10.36 -16.59
CA ILE A 413 22.82 -10.49 -16.19
C ILE A 413 22.72 -11.13 -14.80
N GLU A 414 23.56 -12.13 -14.51
CA GLU A 414 23.58 -12.87 -13.23
C GLU A 414 24.23 -12.09 -12.07
N GLY A 415 24.85 -10.93 -12.36
CA GLY A 415 25.47 -10.06 -11.37
C GLY A 415 26.88 -10.49 -10.95
N LYS A 416 27.55 -11.33 -11.75
CA LYS A 416 28.90 -11.86 -11.49
C LYS A 416 30.03 -10.96 -11.98
N CYS A 417 29.76 -10.03 -12.90
CA CYS A 417 30.76 -9.10 -13.48
C CYS A 417 31.11 -7.90 -12.56
N LEU A 418 31.32 -8.14 -11.27
CA LEU A 418 31.60 -7.10 -10.27
C LEU A 418 32.82 -6.24 -10.65
N PHE A 419 32.80 -4.96 -10.26
CA PHE A 419 33.85 -3.94 -10.50
C PHE A 419 34.09 -3.54 -11.96
N LYS A 420 33.55 -4.28 -12.93
CA LYS A 420 33.66 -3.98 -14.38
C LYS A 420 32.37 -3.43 -14.97
N GLU A 421 31.31 -3.32 -14.18
CA GLU A 421 29.95 -2.92 -14.61
C GLU A 421 29.93 -1.56 -15.31
N ASP A 422 30.60 -0.55 -14.75
CA ASP A 422 30.67 0.79 -15.38
C ASP A 422 31.36 0.75 -16.75
N LYS A 423 32.36 -0.13 -16.93
CA LYS A 423 33.03 -0.34 -18.22
C LYS A 423 32.09 -1.04 -19.20
N ILE A 424 31.37 -2.07 -18.75
CA ILE A 424 30.38 -2.82 -19.55
C ILE A 424 29.25 -1.89 -20.01
N ILE A 425 28.67 -1.10 -19.10
CA ILE A 425 27.59 -0.15 -19.41
C ILE A 425 28.05 0.84 -20.50
N LYS A 426 29.24 1.44 -20.35
CA LYS A 426 29.80 2.35 -21.36
C LYS A 426 29.97 1.66 -22.72
N LEU A 427 30.39 0.39 -22.74
CA LEU A 427 30.56 -0.38 -23.96
C LEU A 427 29.21 -0.69 -24.63
N LEU A 428 28.22 -1.18 -23.88
CA LEU A 428 26.88 -1.46 -24.40
C LEU A 428 26.20 -0.20 -24.91
N LYS A 429 26.35 0.92 -24.18
CA LYS A 429 25.83 2.23 -24.59
C LYS A 429 26.39 2.70 -25.93
N ARG A 430 27.66 2.39 -26.22
CA ARG A 430 28.29 2.68 -27.52
C ARG A 430 27.76 1.77 -28.63
N LYS A 431 27.44 0.50 -28.33
CA LYS A 431 26.86 -0.44 -29.30
C LYS A 431 25.42 -0.08 -29.65
N SER A 432 24.55 0.02 -28.65
CA SER A 432 23.14 0.38 -28.81
C SER A 432 22.51 0.67 -27.45
N VAL A 433 21.75 1.77 -27.36
CA VAL A 433 20.99 2.11 -26.15
C VAL A 433 19.91 1.05 -25.86
N ASP A 434 19.27 0.51 -26.88
CA ASP A 434 18.25 -0.54 -26.73
C ASP A 434 18.85 -1.86 -26.25
N MET A 435 20.06 -2.18 -26.73
CA MET A 435 20.82 -3.34 -26.25
C MET A 435 21.21 -3.17 -24.78
N LEU A 436 21.73 -1.99 -24.40
CA LEU A 436 22.01 -1.65 -23.00
C LEU A 436 20.76 -1.82 -22.12
N ASN A 437 19.65 -1.20 -22.52
CA ASN A 437 18.39 -1.27 -21.76
C ASN A 437 17.91 -2.71 -21.61
N SER A 438 17.98 -3.53 -22.67
CA SER A 438 17.61 -4.95 -22.65
C SER A 438 18.42 -5.75 -21.60
N PHE A 439 19.74 -5.58 -21.59
CA PHE A 439 20.61 -6.25 -20.62
C PHE A 439 20.43 -5.73 -19.19
N LEU A 440 20.27 -4.42 -19.01
CA LEU A 440 20.03 -3.84 -17.69
C LEU A 440 18.68 -4.26 -17.10
N LEU A 441 17.63 -4.32 -17.91
CA LEU A 441 16.33 -4.81 -17.48
C LEU A 441 16.40 -6.31 -17.16
N ALA A 442 17.04 -7.13 -17.99
CA ALA A 442 17.21 -8.56 -17.70
C ALA A 442 17.98 -8.76 -16.38
N LYS A 443 19.03 -7.98 -16.16
CA LYS A 443 19.77 -7.93 -14.90
C LYS A 443 18.91 -7.46 -13.73
N GLY A 444 18.06 -6.44 -13.90
CA GLY A 444 17.11 -5.99 -12.90
C GLY A 444 16.14 -7.10 -12.49
N TRP A 445 15.54 -7.77 -13.47
CA TRP A 445 14.60 -8.86 -13.22
C TRP A 445 15.22 -10.07 -12.51
N LEU A 446 16.48 -10.40 -12.81
CA LEU A 446 17.13 -11.60 -12.28
C LEU A 446 18.06 -11.34 -11.09
N SER A 447 18.98 -10.37 -11.19
CA SER A 447 19.98 -10.08 -10.16
C SER A 447 19.57 -9.04 -9.13
N HIS A 448 18.64 -8.15 -9.47
CA HIS A 448 17.94 -7.33 -8.46
C HIS A 448 16.65 -8.01 -7.98
N GLU A 449 16.46 -9.28 -8.35
CA GLU A 449 15.44 -10.18 -7.81
C GLU A 449 13.98 -9.75 -8.03
N LEU A 450 13.69 -8.84 -8.97
CA LEU A 450 12.31 -8.40 -9.22
C LEU A 450 11.42 -9.57 -9.66
N LEU A 451 11.95 -10.53 -10.42
CA LEU A 451 11.22 -11.72 -10.84
C LEU A 451 10.83 -12.61 -9.66
N TYR A 452 11.80 -12.86 -8.75
CA TYR A 452 11.52 -13.63 -7.54
C TYR A 452 10.47 -12.92 -6.69
N HIS A 453 10.64 -11.62 -6.47
CA HIS A 453 9.69 -10.78 -5.76
C HIS A 453 8.28 -10.91 -6.36
N VAL A 454 8.11 -10.62 -7.65
CA VAL A 454 6.82 -10.62 -8.34
C VAL A 454 6.15 -12.01 -8.32
N ILE A 455 6.87 -13.09 -8.64
CA ILE A 455 6.29 -14.44 -8.68
C ILE A 455 6.01 -14.98 -7.27
N SER A 456 6.69 -14.50 -6.23
CA SER A 456 6.48 -14.97 -4.86
C SER A 456 5.18 -14.44 -4.21
N TYR A 457 4.63 -13.35 -4.73
CA TYR A 457 3.42 -12.70 -4.21
C TYR A 457 2.15 -13.48 -4.58
N ARG A 458 1.08 -13.24 -3.81
CA ARG A 458 -0.22 -13.92 -3.95
C ARG A 458 -1.20 -13.06 -4.75
N TYR A 459 -1.57 -13.57 -5.92
CA TYR A 459 -2.62 -13.02 -6.74
C TYR A 459 -3.96 -12.95 -5.98
N ARG A 460 -4.67 -11.81 -6.12
CA ARG A 460 -5.92 -11.44 -5.43
C ARG A 460 -5.84 -11.33 -3.90
N VAL A 461 -4.64 -11.36 -3.33
CA VAL A 461 -4.40 -11.08 -1.90
C VAL A 461 -3.49 -9.87 -1.74
N GLU A 462 -2.40 -9.83 -2.50
CA GLU A 462 -1.40 -8.75 -2.45
C GLU A 462 -1.45 -7.87 -3.69
N TYR A 463 -1.89 -8.40 -4.84
CA TYR A 463 -2.02 -7.68 -6.09
C TYR A 463 -3.13 -8.25 -6.98
N GLY A 464 -3.64 -7.46 -7.92
CA GLY A 464 -4.59 -7.90 -8.93
C GLY A 464 -5.15 -6.76 -9.76
N LEU A 465 -6.11 -7.07 -10.62
CA LEU A 465 -6.89 -6.06 -11.36
C LEU A 465 -8.16 -5.73 -10.57
N SER A 466 -8.67 -4.51 -10.75
CA SER A 466 -10.00 -4.14 -10.30
C SER A 466 -10.89 -3.73 -11.46
N GLU A 467 -12.18 -4.06 -11.34
CA GLU A 467 -13.24 -3.64 -12.25
C GLU A 467 -13.70 -2.20 -11.99
N LYS A 468 -13.38 -1.63 -10.82
CA LYS A 468 -13.71 -0.25 -10.45
C LYS A 468 -12.61 0.74 -10.82
N SER A 469 -11.40 0.25 -11.04
CA SER A 469 -10.27 1.06 -11.51
C SER A 469 -10.49 1.48 -12.96
N GLU A 470 -10.22 2.75 -13.26
CA GLU A 470 -10.18 3.24 -14.65
C GLU A 470 -8.94 2.73 -15.40
N LYS A 471 -7.88 2.35 -14.67
CA LYS A 471 -6.64 1.82 -15.24
C LYS A 471 -6.70 0.31 -15.39
N GLU A 472 -6.10 -0.19 -16.47
CA GLU A 472 -6.03 -1.61 -16.84
C GLU A 472 -4.76 -2.30 -16.31
N ILE A 473 -4.14 -1.77 -15.27
CA ILE A 473 -2.90 -2.27 -14.63
C ILE A 473 -3.16 -2.89 -13.26
N ALA A 474 -2.24 -3.73 -12.79
CA ALA A 474 -2.35 -4.32 -11.47
C ALA A 474 -2.15 -3.27 -10.37
N ILE A 475 -3.00 -3.35 -9.35
CA ILE A 475 -2.99 -2.50 -8.16
C ILE A 475 -2.76 -3.34 -6.89
N PRO A 476 -2.28 -2.73 -5.80
CA PRO A 476 -2.13 -3.40 -4.51
C PRO A 476 -3.48 -3.79 -3.91
N PHE A 477 -3.52 -4.94 -3.26
CA PHE A 477 -4.69 -5.41 -2.50
C PHE A 477 -4.41 -5.23 -1.00
N ARG A 478 -5.42 -4.77 -0.24
CA ARG A 478 -5.31 -4.62 1.23
C ARG A 478 -5.47 -5.96 1.96
N GLY A 479 -5.94 -6.94 1.23
CA GLY A 479 -6.22 -8.30 1.66
C GLY A 479 -6.94 -9.00 0.52
N LYS A 480 -7.39 -10.21 0.79
CA LYS A 480 -8.15 -11.01 -0.16
C LYS A 480 -9.29 -10.24 -0.82
N ASP A 481 -9.28 -10.19 -2.15
CA ASP A 481 -10.32 -9.58 -2.99
C ASP A 481 -10.68 -8.13 -2.65
N LEU A 482 -9.79 -7.45 -1.94
CA LEU A 482 -9.99 -6.09 -1.49
C LEU A 482 -8.96 -5.17 -2.16
N PRO A 483 -9.15 -4.85 -3.46
CA PRO A 483 -8.27 -3.92 -4.17
C PRO A 483 -8.23 -2.56 -3.46
N SER A 484 -7.04 -1.98 -3.42
CA SER A 484 -6.87 -0.59 -3.00
C SER A 484 -6.93 0.30 -4.24
N GLU A 485 -8.13 0.61 -4.72
CA GLU A 485 -8.42 1.24 -6.02
C GLU A 485 -7.58 2.49 -6.34
N ASN A 486 -7.29 3.29 -5.32
CA ASN A 486 -6.53 4.53 -5.46
C ASN A 486 -5.02 4.35 -5.24
N SER A 487 -4.54 3.12 -5.09
CA SER A 487 -3.14 2.78 -4.82
C SER A 487 -2.46 2.18 -6.04
N GLU A 488 -1.18 2.49 -6.17
CA GLU A 488 -0.33 1.98 -7.25
C GLU A 488 0.97 1.46 -6.64
N PHE A 489 1.61 0.51 -7.30
CA PHE A 489 2.95 0.07 -6.90
C PHE A 489 3.96 1.18 -7.19
N SER A 490 4.81 1.48 -6.21
CA SER A 490 5.81 2.55 -6.33
C SER A 490 6.90 2.24 -7.36
N HIS A 491 7.17 0.96 -7.59
CA HIS A 491 8.19 0.49 -8.52
C HIS A 491 7.54 0.09 -9.86
N PRO A 492 7.88 0.75 -10.99
CA PRO A 492 7.22 0.53 -12.28
C PRO A 492 7.39 -0.91 -12.80
N ASP A 493 8.59 -1.49 -12.66
CA ASP A 493 8.83 -2.85 -13.14
C ASP A 493 8.06 -3.93 -12.34
N ILE A 494 7.88 -3.73 -11.03
CA ILE A 494 7.02 -4.60 -10.20
C ILE A 494 5.56 -4.53 -10.66
N MET A 495 5.06 -3.31 -10.91
CA MET A 495 3.72 -3.07 -11.45
C MET A 495 3.51 -3.77 -12.80
N ILE A 496 4.48 -3.70 -13.71
CA ILE A 496 4.45 -4.39 -15.01
C ILE A 496 4.34 -5.90 -14.79
N GLY A 497 5.19 -6.47 -13.92
CA GLY A 497 5.16 -7.91 -13.63
C GLY A 497 3.83 -8.39 -13.05
N PHE A 498 3.30 -7.67 -12.05
CA PHE A 498 1.99 -7.97 -11.48
C PHE A 498 0.86 -7.82 -12.48
N THR A 499 0.96 -6.86 -13.41
CA THR A 499 -0.02 -6.70 -14.49
C THR A 499 0.00 -7.92 -15.40
N ILE A 500 1.18 -8.34 -15.89
CA ILE A 500 1.31 -9.54 -16.73
C ILE A 500 0.71 -10.76 -16.03
N LEU A 501 1.12 -11.06 -14.79
CA LEU A 501 0.58 -12.19 -14.03
C LEU A 501 -0.93 -12.10 -13.83
N SER A 502 -1.46 -10.91 -13.55
CA SER A 502 -2.90 -10.73 -13.34
C SER A 502 -3.71 -11.08 -14.59
N TYR A 503 -3.24 -10.72 -15.79
CA TYR A 503 -3.91 -11.10 -17.03
C TYR A 503 -3.72 -12.57 -17.40
N LEU A 504 -2.58 -13.19 -17.08
CA LEU A 504 -2.39 -14.63 -17.27
C LEU A 504 -3.34 -15.46 -16.38
N TYR A 505 -3.59 -14.98 -15.16
CA TYR A 505 -4.45 -15.66 -14.19
C TYR A 505 -5.94 -15.37 -14.39
N ARG A 506 -6.32 -14.10 -14.59
CA ARG A 506 -7.73 -13.69 -14.83
C ARG A 506 -8.20 -14.01 -16.25
N GLY A 507 -7.32 -13.79 -17.23
CA GLY A 507 -7.68 -13.62 -18.64
C GLY A 507 -8.20 -12.23 -18.98
N LEU A 508 -8.22 -11.93 -20.27
CA LEU A 508 -8.89 -10.77 -20.87
C LEU A 508 -10.40 -10.95 -20.80
N ASP A 509 -11.14 -9.87 -20.54
CA ASP A 509 -12.60 -9.91 -20.66
C ASP A 509 -13.05 -9.90 -22.14
N LEU A 510 -14.36 -10.06 -22.36
CA LEU A 510 -14.93 -10.15 -23.71
C LEU A 510 -14.71 -8.88 -24.53
N LYS A 511 -14.79 -7.70 -23.89
CA LYS A 511 -14.55 -6.41 -24.53
C LYS A 511 -13.08 -6.27 -24.91
N GLN A 512 -12.17 -6.61 -24.00
CA GLN A 512 -10.73 -6.55 -24.24
C GLN A 512 -10.29 -7.47 -25.39
N VAL A 513 -10.85 -8.69 -25.47
CA VAL A 513 -10.59 -9.58 -26.61
C VAL A 513 -11.10 -8.98 -27.92
N LYS A 514 -12.31 -8.42 -27.92
CA LYS A 514 -12.87 -7.76 -29.11
C LYS A 514 -12.00 -6.58 -29.56
N ASP A 515 -11.60 -5.72 -28.63
CA ASP A 515 -10.76 -4.54 -28.89
C ASP A 515 -9.38 -4.96 -29.44
N GLY A 516 -8.77 -6.00 -28.86
CA GLY A 516 -7.54 -6.61 -29.35
C GLY A 516 -7.65 -7.14 -30.79
N LEU A 517 -8.75 -7.84 -31.11
CA LEU A 517 -8.98 -8.36 -32.47
C LEU A 517 -9.25 -7.25 -33.49
N ILE A 518 -9.98 -6.20 -33.11
CA ILE A 518 -10.22 -5.02 -33.96
C ILE A 518 -8.88 -4.33 -34.26
N LYS A 519 -8.05 -4.13 -33.23
CA LYS A 519 -6.71 -3.57 -33.39
C LYS A 519 -5.87 -4.45 -34.31
N LEU A 520 -5.86 -5.77 -34.09
CA LEU A 520 -5.15 -6.73 -34.93
C LEU A 520 -5.61 -6.69 -36.38
N LYS A 521 -6.92 -6.53 -36.66
CA LYS A 521 -7.45 -6.37 -38.02
C LYS A 521 -6.85 -5.15 -38.73
N SER A 522 -6.74 -4.03 -38.01
CA SER A 522 -6.19 -2.75 -38.52
C SER A 522 -4.66 -2.71 -38.57
N ASP A 523 -3.97 -3.61 -37.86
CA ASP A 523 -2.51 -3.66 -37.79
C ASP A 523 -1.92 -4.12 -39.13
N GLN A 524 -1.09 -3.26 -39.73
CA GLN A 524 -0.40 -3.54 -40.99
C GLN A 524 1.00 -4.11 -40.78
N LYS A 525 1.59 -3.93 -39.59
CA LYS A 525 2.96 -4.36 -39.28
C LYS A 525 3.03 -5.79 -38.78
N ARG A 526 1.97 -6.27 -38.11
CA ARG A 526 1.92 -7.61 -37.53
C ARG A 526 1.25 -8.61 -38.47
N ASP A 527 1.86 -9.78 -38.66
CA ASP A 527 1.19 -10.90 -39.31
C ASP A 527 0.15 -11.53 -38.36
N LYS A 528 -1.12 -11.31 -38.72
CA LYS A 528 -2.31 -11.74 -37.98
C LYS A 528 -2.38 -13.25 -37.84
N ASN A 529 -2.08 -13.97 -38.93
CA ASN A 529 -2.17 -15.43 -38.94
C ASN A 529 -1.00 -16.03 -38.17
N MET A 530 0.20 -15.43 -38.26
CA MET A 530 1.36 -15.88 -37.47
C MET A 530 1.11 -15.75 -35.97
N LEU A 531 0.52 -14.63 -35.52
CA LEU A 531 0.14 -14.45 -34.12
C LEU A 531 -0.85 -15.53 -33.67
N LEU A 532 -1.93 -15.74 -34.44
CA LEU A 532 -2.93 -16.76 -34.10
C LEU A 532 -2.35 -18.18 -34.12
N GLN A 533 -1.45 -18.51 -35.04
CA GLN A 533 -0.75 -19.79 -35.06
C GLN A 533 0.14 -19.97 -33.83
N THR A 534 0.78 -18.91 -33.36
CA THR A 534 1.53 -18.94 -32.09
C THR A 534 0.58 -19.19 -30.92
N CYS A 535 -0.59 -18.53 -30.91
CA CYS A 535 -1.61 -18.75 -29.89
C CYS A 535 -2.08 -20.22 -29.85
N VAL A 536 -2.29 -20.82 -31.02
CA VAL A 536 -2.66 -22.24 -31.15
C VAL A 536 -1.57 -23.15 -30.59
N LYS A 537 -0.30 -22.89 -30.94
CA LYS A 537 0.84 -23.70 -30.47
C LYS A 537 0.99 -23.65 -28.96
N GLU A 538 0.82 -22.48 -28.35
CA GLU A 538 0.92 -22.29 -26.90
C GLU A 538 -0.18 -23.05 -26.14
N ASN A 539 -1.38 -23.14 -26.70
CA ASN A 539 -2.55 -23.74 -26.05
C ASN A 539 -2.98 -25.09 -26.65
N GLU A 540 -2.13 -25.75 -27.43
CA GLU A 540 -2.48 -26.92 -28.24
C GLU A 540 -3.12 -28.05 -27.43
N GLU A 541 -2.55 -28.37 -26.27
CA GLU A 541 -3.06 -29.43 -25.37
C GLU A 541 -4.49 -29.14 -24.92
N TRP A 542 -4.74 -27.93 -24.41
CA TRP A 542 -6.07 -27.53 -23.95
C TRP A 542 -7.09 -27.44 -25.10
N ILE A 543 -6.69 -26.90 -26.25
CA ILE A 543 -7.56 -26.79 -27.43
C ILE A 543 -8.04 -28.19 -27.84
N ASN A 544 -7.13 -29.16 -27.92
CA ASN A 544 -7.43 -30.53 -28.29
C ASN A 544 -8.36 -31.22 -27.27
N GLU A 545 -8.12 -31.02 -25.97
CA GLU A 545 -8.99 -31.54 -24.90
C GLU A 545 -10.39 -30.94 -24.96
N HIS A 546 -10.51 -29.63 -25.16
CA HIS A 546 -11.78 -28.93 -25.21
C HIS A 546 -12.63 -29.37 -26.41
N ILE A 547 -12.04 -29.38 -27.61
CA ILE A 547 -12.68 -29.85 -28.85
C ILE A 547 -13.20 -31.28 -28.68
N LYS A 548 -12.38 -32.16 -28.06
CA LYS A 548 -12.78 -33.55 -27.78
C LYS A 548 -13.92 -33.65 -26.75
N LYS A 549 -13.89 -32.82 -25.71
CA LYS A 549 -14.90 -32.85 -24.62
C LYS A 549 -16.25 -32.32 -25.09
N GLU A 550 -16.27 -31.23 -25.85
CA GLU A 550 -17.50 -30.59 -26.33
C GLU A 550 -17.98 -31.14 -27.69
N ASN A 551 -17.22 -32.06 -28.30
CA ASN A 551 -17.48 -32.63 -29.62
C ASN A 551 -17.63 -31.54 -30.71
N GLU A 552 -16.76 -30.52 -30.66
CA GLU A 552 -16.72 -29.41 -31.62
C GLU A 552 -15.66 -29.65 -32.73
N GLU A 553 -15.71 -28.87 -33.81
CA GLU A 553 -14.65 -28.84 -34.83
C GLU A 553 -13.59 -27.77 -34.51
N PHE A 554 -12.37 -27.94 -35.04
CA PHE A 554 -11.31 -26.94 -34.87
C PHE A 554 -11.71 -25.59 -35.48
N PRO A 555 -11.68 -24.47 -34.73
CA PRO A 555 -12.09 -23.18 -35.26
C PRO A 555 -11.20 -22.69 -36.41
N LEU A 556 -11.74 -22.60 -37.62
CA LEU A 556 -11.00 -22.18 -38.83
C LEU A 556 -10.36 -20.79 -38.70
N TRP A 557 -10.97 -19.91 -37.91
CA TRP A 557 -10.46 -18.56 -37.70
C TRP A 557 -9.14 -18.50 -36.95
N LEU A 558 -8.79 -19.53 -36.17
CA LEU A 558 -7.47 -19.68 -35.57
C LEU A 558 -6.37 -19.96 -36.61
N LYS A 559 -6.71 -20.46 -37.81
CA LYS A 559 -5.79 -20.62 -38.95
C LYS A 559 -5.79 -19.41 -39.87
N SER A 560 -6.95 -18.80 -40.08
CA SER A 560 -7.11 -17.65 -40.97
C SER A 560 -8.01 -16.59 -40.35
N PHE A 561 -7.41 -15.46 -39.96
CA PHE A 561 -8.11 -14.33 -39.36
C PHE A 561 -9.28 -13.82 -40.23
N LYS A 562 -9.20 -13.98 -41.56
CA LYS A 562 -10.26 -13.56 -42.50
C LYS A 562 -11.61 -14.23 -42.26
N THR A 563 -11.62 -15.40 -41.63
CA THR A 563 -12.85 -16.16 -41.35
C THR A 563 -13.51 -15.78 -40.04
N LEU A 564 -12.90 -14.87 -39.26
CA LEU A 564 -13.47 -14.33 -38.05
C LEU A 564 -14.40 -13.15 -38.36
N ASP A 565 -15.67 -13.29 -38.00
CA ASP A 565 -16.63 -12.20 -38.02
C ASP A 565 -16.59 -11.44 -36.69
N LEU A 566 -16.18 -10.17 -36.72
CA LEU A 566 -16.07 -9.30 -35.54
C LEU A 566 -17.38 -8.58 -35.18
N GLU A 567 -18.37 -8.60 -36.07
CA GLU A 567 -19.69 -8.00 -35.84
C GLU A 567 -20.62 -8.99 -35.13
N ASN A 568 -20.37 -10.30 -35.30
CA ASN A 568 -21.13 -11.35 -34.66
C ASN A 568 -20.69 -11.61 -33.20
N GLU A 569 -21.59 -11.38 -32.24
CA GLU A 569 -21.32 -11.60 -30.82
C GLU A 569 -20.95 -13.05 -30.46
N ASN A 570 -21.54 -14.05 -31.13
CA ASN A 570 -21.21 -15.46 -30.86
C ASN A 570 -19.81 -15.80 -31.33
N SER A 571 -19.36 -15.23 -32.46
CA SER A 571 -17.97 -15.36 -32.92
C SER A 571 -16.99 -14.75 -31.92
N ILE A 572 -17.32 -13.59 -31.35
CA ILE A 572 -16.51 -12.96 -30.30
C ILE A 572 -16.50 -13.78 -29.00
N LYS A 573 -17.64 -14.34 -28.58
CA LYS A 573 -17.71 -15.26 -27.42
C LYS A 573 -16.83 -16.49 -27.62
N LYS A 574 -16.84 -17.07 -28.83
CA LYS A 574 -15.91 -18.15 -29.19
C LYS A 574 -14.46 -17.67 -29.15
N ALA A 575 -14.15 -16.52 -29.74
CA ALA A 575 -12.79 -15.99 -29.68
C ALA A 575 -12.31 -15.71 -28.24
N HIS A 576 -13.19 -15.18 -27.39
CA HIS A 576 -12.94 -14.99 -25.96
C HIS A 576 -12.58 -16.31 -25.27
N LEU A 577 -13.31 -17.38 -25.54
CA LEU A 577 -13.00 -18.71 -25.01
C LEU A 577 -11.58 -19.18 -25.37
N TYR A 578 -11.10 -18.98 -26.60
CA TYR A 578 -9.78 -19.46 -27.02
C TYR A 578 -8.63 -18.49 -26.69
N LEU A 579 -8.87 -17.18 -26.67
CA LEU A 579 -7.82 -16.15 -26.59
C LEU A 579 -7.71 -15.46 -25.23
N SER A 580 -8.76 -15.51 -24.39
CA SER A 580 -8.80 -14.75 -23.12
C SER A 580 -7.56 -14.98 -22.26
N ARG A 581 -7.09 -16.23 -22.18
CA ARG A 581 -5.94 -16.64 -21.37
C ARG A 581 -4.72 -17.06 -22.20
N ASN A 582 -4.69 -16.71 -23.49
CA ASN A 582 -3.53 -17.01 -24.33
C ASN A 582 -2.40 -16.00 -24.09
N PHE A 583 -1.18 -16.51 -23.85
CA PHE A 583 -0.01 -15.68 -23.53
C PHE A 583 0.29 -14.65 -24.62
N SER A 584 0.46 -15.09 -25.86
CA SER A 584 0.80 -14.19 -26.98
C SER A 584 -0.29 -13.15 -27.27
N PHE A 585 -1.56 -13.50 -27.08
CA PHE A 585 -2.65 -12.55 -27.27
C PHE A 585 -2.76 -11.54 -26.11
N ILE A 586 -2.50 -11.97 -24.87
CA ILE A 586 -2.35 -11.07 -23.71
C ILE A 586 -1.18 -10.11 -23.91
N GLU A 587 -0.01 -10.61 -24.33
CA GLU A 587 1.16 -9.78 -24.66
C GLU A 587 0.80 -8.72 -25.71
N TYR A 588 0.10 -9.12 -26.77
CA TYR A 588 -0.35 -8.21 -27.81
C TYR A 588 -1.30 -7.13 -27.26
N TYR A 589 -2.28 -7.52 -26.44
CA TYR A 589 -3.24 -6.57 -25.86
C TYR A 589 -2.55 -5.57 -24.92
N LEU A 590 -1.78 -6.06 -23.94
CA LEU A 590 -1.13 -5.19 -22.96
C LEU A 590 -0.13 -4.22 -23.60
N SER A 591 0.60 -4.66 -24.61
CA SER A 591 1.58 -3.82 -25.32
C SER A 591 0.95 -2.72 -26.18
N ASN A 592 -0.34 -2.85 -26.55
CA ASN A 592 -1.05 -1.89 -27.41
C ASN A 592 -2.08 -1.03 -26.67
N PHE A 593 -2.58 -1.48 -25.52
CA PHE A 593 -3.64 -0.81 -24.77
C PHE A 593 -3.19 -0.41 -23.36
N ALA A 594 -3.00 -1.38 -22.47
CA ALA A 594 -2.73 -1.10 -21.06
C ALA A 594 -1.41 -0.36 -20.84
N PHE A 595 -0.26 -0.91 -21.28
CA PHE A 595 1.04 -0.32 -20.94
C PHE A 595 1.28 1.06 -21.56
N PRO A 596 1.00 1.32 -22.85
CA PRO A 596 1.21 2.65 -23.43
C PRO A 596 0.37 3.75 -22.76
N ASN A 597 -0.80 3.42 -22.20
CA ASN A 597 -1.71 4.39 -21.61
C ASN A 597 -1.47 4.56 -20.11
N ASP A 598 -1.34 3.46 -19.38
CA ASP A 598 -1.43 3.45 -17.91
C ASP A 598 -0.08 3.41 -17.20
N THR A 599 1.03 3.23 -17.92
CA THR A 599 2.40 3.32 -17.35
C THR A 599 3.00 4.72 -17.40
N LYS A 600 2.24 5.71 -17.89
CA LYS A 600 2.68 7.11 -17.89
C LYS A 600 2.81 7.63 -16.47
N TYR A 601 3.87 8.37 -16.20
CA TYR A 601 4.15 8.92 -14.88
C TYR A 601 4.32 10.44 -14.94
N PHE A 602 4.09 11.12 -13.83
CA PHE A 602 4.41 12.53 -13.71
C PHE A 602 5.84 12.71 -13.24
N GLU A 603 6.57 13.67 -13.81
CA GLU A 603 8.00 13.89 -13.52
C GLU A 603 8.30 14.03 -12.02
N LYS A 604 7.44 14.75 -11.31
CA LYS A 604 7.63 15.13 -9.91
C LYS A 604 6.44 14.68 -9.07
N LYS A 605 6.67 14.46 -7.77
CA LYS A 605 5.60 14.21 -6.79
C LYS A 605 5.90 14.84 -5.44
N ILE A 606 4.85 15.18 -4.72
CA ILE A 606 4.87 15.45 -3.28
C ILE A 606 4.31 14.21 -2.58
N THR A 607 5.00 13.72 -1.56
CA THR A 607 4.60 12.51 -0.85
C THR A 607 4.26 12.81 0.61
N GLY A 608 3.26 12.11 1.13
CA GLY A 608 2.86 12.11 2.55
C GLY A 608 2.85 10.69 3.08
N ASN A 609 3.39 10.48 4.28
CA ASN A 609 3.52 9.17 4.90
C ASN A 609 3.30 9.26 6.43
N ALA A 610 3.51 8.15 7.15
CA ALA A 610 3.33 8.10 8.61
C ALA A 610 4.11 9.18 9.38
N HIS A 611 5.30 9.57 8.90
CA HIS A 611 6.08 10.66 9.51
C HIS A 611 5.42 12.02 9.30
N THR A 612 4.82 12.25 8.13
CA THR A 612 4.06 13.47 7.85
C THR A 612 2.80 13.52 8.72
N LEU A 613 2.10 12.39 8.86
CA LEU A 613 0.88 12.28 9.67
C LEU A 613 1.15 12.55 11.17
N ALA A 614 2.16 11.90 11.75
CA ALA A 614 2.55 12.07 13.16
C ALA A 614 3.32 13.38 13.45
N GLY A 615 3.64 14.13 12.41
CA GLY A 615 4.41 15.36 12.46
C GLY A 615 3.60 16.61 12.78
N GLU A 616 2.28 16.56 12.60
CA GLU A 616 1.39 17.69 12.83
C GLU A 616 0.44 17.43 14.00
N GLY A 617 0.44 18.34 14.98
CA GLY A 617 -0.42 18.27 16.15
C GLY A 617 0.11 17.36 17.26
N LYS A 618 -0.67 17.27 18.34
CA LYS A 618 -0.41 16.38 19.46
C LYS A 618 -1.04 15.03 19.15
N ASN A 619 -0.28 13.94 19.24
CA ASN A 619 -0.76 12.60 18.90
C ASN A 619 -0.65 11.69 20.12
N ASN A 620 -1.78 11.14 20.56
CA ASN A 620 -1.80 9.99 21.46
C ASN A 620 -2.48 8.82 20.78
N GLY A 621 -2.09 7.59 21.08
CA GLY A 621 -2.70 6.43 20.44
C GLY A 621 -2.60 5.16 21.25
N PHE A 622 -3.25 4.13 20.71
CA PHE A 622 -3.22 2.79 21.27
C PHE A 622 -2.68 1.80 20.24
N SER A 623 -1.85 0.88 20.71
CA SER A 623 -1.39 -0.28 19.93
C SER A 623 -1.82 -1.59 20.61
N GLY A 624 -2.02 -2.64 19.80
CA GLY A 624 -2.18 -4.02 20.29
C GLY A 624 -0.87 -4.63 20.76
N THR A 625 0.25 -4.20 20.16
CA THR A 625 1.59 -4.76 20.38
C THR A 625 2.64 -3.66 20.36
N ASP A 626 3.87 -4.02 20.69
CA ASP A 626 5.06 -3.18 20.82
C ASP A 626 6.16 -3.52 19.80
N ASP A 627 5.94 -4.56 18.98
CA ASP A 627 6.88 -5.09 17.99
C ASP A 627 7.40 -4.02 17.01
N ARG A 628 6.66 -2.93 16.81
CA ARG A 628 6.99 -1.86 15.84
C ARG A 628 7.68 -0.64 16.42
N ASN A 629 8.10 -0.65 17.68
CA ASN A 629 8.67 0.54 18.33
C ASN A 629 9.81 1.21 17.53
N ASP A 630 10.73 0.41 16.97
CA ASP A 630 11.85 0.95 16.19
C ASP A 630 11.46 1.46 14.80
N THR A 631 10.35 0.97 14.25
CA THR A 631 9.84 1.33 12.92
C THR A 631 8.77 2.42 12.95
N MET A 632 8.37 2.88 14.15
CA MET A 632 7.48 4.03 14.33
C MET A 632 8.13 5.36 13.91
N PRO A 633 7.33 6.40 13.56
CA PRO A 633 7.84 7.75 13.31
C PRO A 633 8.69 8.29 14.46
N GLU A 634 9.76 9.03 14.14
CA GLU A 634 10.69 9.58 15.16
C GLU A 634 10.03 10.53 16.16
N SER A 635 8.89 11.14 15.81
CA SER A 635 8.14 12.02 16.71
C SER A 635 7.33 11.26 17.77
N ILE A 636 7.15 9.94 17.64
CA ILE A 636 6.33 9.11 18.51
C ILE A 636 7.19 8.39 19.55
N VAL A 637 6.71 8.35 20.79
CA VAL A 637 7.29 7.57 21.89
C VAL A 637 6.34 6.44 22.27
N SER A 638 6.78 5.19 22.11
CA SER A 638 6.03 4.05 22.64
C SER A 638 6.16 3.98 24.16
N LYS A 639 5.04 3.77 24.85
CA LYS A 639 4.95 3.66 26.31
C LYS A 639 4.15 2.41 26.70
N ARG A 640 4.49 1.84 27.86
CA ARG A 640 3.75 0.73 28.48
C ARG A 640 3.35 1.14 29.90
N LEU A 641 2.13 0.80 30.31
CA LEU A 641 1.78 0.84 31.74
C LEU A 641 2.34 -0.38 32.45
N TYR A 642 2.60 -0.24 33.75
CA TYR A 642 3.10 -1.34 34.57
C TYR A 642 2.15 -2.55 34.58
N SER A 643 0.84 -2.30 34.60
CA SER A 643 -0.20 -3.35 34.55
C SER A 643 -0.27 -4.11 33.22
N GLN A 644 0.49 -3.68 32.21
CA GLN A 644 0.48 -4.22 30.84
C GLN A 644 1.84 -4.78 30.41
N LEU A 645 2.78 -4.89 31.35
CA LEU A 645 4.00 -5.67 31.14
C LEU A 645 3.61 -7.16 30.98
N GLY A 646 4.26 -7.89 30.06
CA GLY A 646 3.99 -9.31 29.82
C GLY A 646 2.77 -9.66 28.96
N THR A 647 2.10 -8.68 28.33
CA THR A 647 0.92 -8.93 27.47
C THR A 647 1.15 -9.90 26.33
N ASN A 648 2.22 -9.69 25.56
CA ASN A 648 2.55 -10.57 24.43
C ASN A 648 2.83 -11.98 24.96
N GLY A 649 3.60 -12.06 26.05
CA GLY A 649 3.86 -13.30 26.79
C GLY A 649 2.59 -14.04 27.19
N LYS A 650 1.58 -13.35 27.73
CA LYS A 650 0.31 -13.96 28.14
C LYS A 650 -0.38 -14.67 26.98
N MET A 651 -0.39 -14.06 25.80
CA MET A 651 -0.96 -14.68 24.60
C MET A 651 -0.13 -15.86 24.10
N LEU A 652 1.19 -15.74 24.08
CA LEU A 652 2.10 -16.84 23.75
C LEU A 652 1.89 -18.03 24.70
N HIS A 653 1.70 -17.76 25.99
CA HIS A 653 1.41 -18.77 27.01
C HIS A 653 0.07 -19.47 26.73
N ILE A 654 -1.01 -18.72 26.49
CA ILE A 654 -2.34 -19.27 26.18
C ILE A 654 -2.29 -20.17 24.94
N LEU A 655 -1.63 -19.73 23.87
CA LEU A 655 -1.49 -20.49 22.63
C LEU A 655 -0.60 -21.73 22.79
N SER A 656 0.32 -21.72 23.76
CA SER A 656 1.18 -22.86 24.09
C SER A 656 0.49 -23.94 24.93
N ARG A 657 -0.72 -23.69 25.46
CA ARG A 657 -1.49 -24.68 26.25
C ARG A 657 -1.90 -25.89 25.40
N LYS A 658 -1.95 -27.07 26.02
CA LYS A 658 -2.30 -28.34 25.34
C LYS A 658 -3.58 -28.27 24.50
N ILE A 659 -4.60 -27.54 24.96
CA ILE A 659 -5.88 -27.39 24.25
C ILE A 659 -5.77 -26.65 22.91
N ASN A 660 -4.73 -25.83 22.74
CA ASN A 660 -4.47 -25.01 21.55
C ASN A 660 -3.32 -25.54 20.69
N GLN A 661 -2.70 -26.67 21.05
CA GLN A 661 -1.53 -27.21 20.35
C GLN A 661 -1.83 -27.87 19.01
N LYS A 662 -3.11 -28.13 18.71
CA LYS A 662 -3.50 -28.86 17.50
C LYS A 662 -3.22 -28.02 16.24
N TYR A 663 -2.48 -28.63 15.32
CA TYR A 663 -2.21 -28.11 13.98
C TYR A 663 -2.65 -29.12 12.92
N GLU A 664 -3.13 -28.66 11.77
CA GLU A 664 -3.42 -29.52 10.62
C GLU A 664 -2.81 -28.95 9.33
N THR A 665 -1.93 -29.73 8.70
CA THR A 665 -1.39 -29.46 7.37
C THR A 665 -2.41 -29.83 6.31
N LYS A 666 -2.78 -28.87 5.45
CA LYS A 666 -3.72 -29.05 4.36
C LYS A 666 -2.96 -29.24 3.05
N VAL A 667 -2.79 -30.50 2.65
CA VAL A 667 -1.97 -30.92 1.50
C VAL A 667 -2.78 -30.96 0.20
N ASP A 668 -4.05 -31.35 0.25
CA ASP A 668 -4.89 -31.66 -0.93
C ASP A 668 -5.88 -30.55 -1.33
N VAL A 669 -5.70 -29.36 -0.78
CA VAL A 669 -6.58 -28.23 -1.03
C VAL A 669 -6.10 -27.48 -2.28
N SER A 670 -6.51 -27.97 -3.45
CA SER A 670 -6.14 -27.37 -4.73
C SER A 670 -6.92 -26.09 -5.05
N ASN A 671 -8.04 -25.83 -4.38
CA ASN A 671 -8.90 -24.66 -4.59
C ASN A 671 -9.76 -24.35 -3.35
N THR A 672 -10.50 -23.25 -3.41
CA THR A 672 -11.36 -22.77 -2.30
C THR A 672 -12.46 -23.76 -1.92
N VAL A 673 -13.06 -24.42 -2.91
CA VAL A 673 -14.18 -25.35 -2.67
C VAL A 673 -13.73 -26.55 -1.84
N LYS A 674 -12.61 -27.18 -2.21
CA LYS A 674 -12.03 -28.30 -1.45
C LYS A 674 -11.65 -27.89 -0.02
N PHE A 675 -11.19 -26.65 0.16
CA PHE A 675 -10.90 -26.11 1.50
C PHE A 675 -12.17 -26.05 2.36
N LEU A 676 -13.24 -25.46 1.81
CA LEU A 676 -14.51 -25.29 2.53
C LEU A 676 -15.19 -26.64 2.80
N ASP A 677 -15.00 -27.63 1.95
CA ASP A 677 -15.45 -29.01 2.22
C ASP A 677 -14.77 -29.58 3.46
N GLU A 678 -13.46 -29.37 3.61
CA GLU A 678 -12.76 -29.79 4.83
C GLU A 678 -13.25 -29.05 6.07
N VAL A 679 -13.50 -27.74 5.97
CA VAL A 679 -14.10 -26.96 7.07
C VAL A 679 -15.45 -27.54 7.46
N CYS A 680 -16.32 -27.83 6.49
CA CYS A 680 -17.64 -28.40 6.73
C CYS A 680 -17.54 -29.78 7.41
N ARG A 681 -16.67 -30.66 6.92
CA ARG A 681 -16.43 -31.99 7.53
C ARG A 681 -15.90 -31.84 8.96
N TYR A 682 -14.96 -30.92 9.18
CA TYR A 682 -14.43 -30.66 10.52
C TYR A 682 -15.52 -30.17 11.47
N ALA A 683 -16.32 -29.19 11.07
CA ALA A 683 -17.39 -28.62 11.89
C ALA A 683 -18.55 -29.60 12.17
N GLN A 684 -18.74 -30.61 11.31
CA GLN A 684 -19.68 -31.71 11.53
C GLN A 684 -19.15 -32.69 12.58
N ASN A 685 -17.85 -33.00 12.55
CA ASN A 685 -17.19 -33.92 13.48
C ASN A 685 -16.94 -33.28 14.86
N ASP A 686 -16.65 -31.99 14.89
CA ASP A 686 -16.38 -31.22 16.11
C ASP A 686 -17.56 -30.33 16.47
N LYS A 687 -18.33 -30.76 17.48
CA LYS A 687 -19.52 -30.03 17.96
C LYS A 687 -19.19 -28.72 18.67
N ASP A 688 -17.92 -28.48 19.00
CA ASP A 688 -17.47 -27.20 19.54
C ASP A 688 -16.95 -26.26 18.46
N CYS A 689 -16.89 -26.64 17.17
CA CYS A 689 -16.46 -25.73 16.11
C CYS A 689 -17.57 -24.71 15.76
N TYR A 690 -17.34 -23.41 15.99
CA TYR A 690 -18.32 -22.33 15.73
C TYR A 690 -17.82 -21.23 14.79
N ILE A 691 -16.52 -21.20 14.50
CA ILE A 691 -15.94 -20.09 13.75
C ILE A 691 -14.81 -20.54 12.83
N LEU A 692 -14.81 -20.01 11.61
CA LEU A 692 -13.69 -20.03 10.68
C LEU A 692 -13.10 -18.62 10.60
N ILE A 693 -11.81 -18.49 10.92
CA ILE A 693 -11.04 -17.26 10.83
C ILE A 693 -10.01 -17.44 9.73
N ASP A 694 -10.29 -16.90 8.55
CA ASP A 694 -9.37 -16.95 7.41
C ASP A 694 -8.31 -15.84 7.48
N SER A 695 -7.50 -15.84 8.55
CA SER A 695 -6.42 -14.87 8.74
C SER A 695 -5.24 -15.06 7.77
N GLY A 696 -5.11 -16.25 7.19
CA GLY A 696 -4.11 -16.58 6.17
C GLY A 696 -4.54 -16.22 4.75
N ALA A 697 -5.74 -15.66 4.55
CA ALA A 697 -6.31 -15.39 3.24
C ALA A 697 -6.22 -16.60 2.29
N ILE A 698 -6.56 -17.80 2.77
CA ILE A 698 -6.51 -19.05 1.98
C ILE A 698 -7.64 -19.08 0.96
N ILE A 699 -8.83 -18.62 1.33
CA ILE A 699 -10.00 -18.57 0.47
C ILE A 699 -9.85 -17.34 -0.40
N THR A 700 -9.52 -17.44 -1.70
CA THR A 700 -9.27 -16.27 -2.58
C THR A 700 -10.20 -16.18 -3.79
N GLU A 701 -11.08 -17.16 -3.98
CA GLU A 701 -11.90 -17.27 -5.20
C GLU A 701 -13.37 -16.89 -4.98
N MET A 702 -13.79 -16.64 -3.75
CA MET A 702 -15.18 -16.43 -3.35
C MET A 702 -15.32 -15.16 -2.51
N THR A 703 -16.37 -14.36 -2.75
CA THR A 703 -16.74 -13.25 -1.85
C THR A 703 -17.16 -13.78 -0.48
N ASN A 704 -17.21 -12.92 0.54
CA ASN A 704 -17.65 -13.34 1.86
C ASN A 704 -19.11 -13.84 1.84
N MET A 705 -19.95 -13.23 1.00
CA MET A 705 -21.30 -13.74 0.75
C MET A 705 -21.29 -15.13 0.09
N ASP A 706 -20.43 -15.38 -0.90
CA ASP A 706 -20.35 -16.68 -1.59
C ASP A 706 -19.87 -17.79 -0.66
N VAL A 707 -18.85 -17.51 0.16
CA VAL A 707 -18.38 -18.44 1.22
C VAL A 707 -19.53 -18.75 2.17
N SER A 708 -20.27 -17.74 2.60
CA SER A 708 -21.38 -17.93 3.55
C SER A 708 -22.53 -18.72 2.94
N LYS A 709 -22.84 -18.51 1.67
CA LYS A 709 -23.80 -19.33 0.89
C LYS A 709 -23.32 -20.77 0.74
N TYR A 710 -22.04 -20.99 0.52
CA TYR A 710 -21.46 -22.33 0.46
C TYR A 710 -21.56 -23.04 1.81
N LEU A 711 -21.15 -22.36 2.88
CA LEU A 711 -21.16 -22.88 4.23
C LEU A 711 -22.59 -23.21 4.69
N ILE A 712 -23.58 -22.33 4.54
CA ILE A 712 -24.94 -22.61 5.04
C ILE A 712 -25.60 -23.83 4.37
N LYS A 713 -25.22 -24.13 3.13
CA LYS A 713 -25.69 -25.30 2.37
C LYS A 713 -25.07 -26.60 2.86
N ASN A 714 -23.78 -26.58 3.20
CA ASN A 714 -22.98 -27.79 3.44
C ASN A 714 -22.61 -28.03 4.92
N ILE A 715 -22.71 -27.01 5.78
CA ILE A 715 -22.40 -27.11 7.20
C ILE A 715 -23.49 -27.87 7.97
N ASP A 716 -23.13 -28.36 9.15
CA ASP A 716 -24.01 -29.06 10.10
C ASP A 716 -25.38 -28.37 10.26
N LYS A 717 -26.44 -29.17 10.25
CA LYS A 717 -27.85 -28.75 10.41
C LYS A 717 -28.14 -28.04 11.73
N ARG A 718 -27.24 -28.11 12.72
CA ARG A 718 -27.36 -27.34 13.97
C ARG A 718 -27.27 -25.82 13.77
N PHE A 719 -26.67 -25.37 12.66
CA PHE A 719 -26.57 -23.96 12.33
C PHE A 719 -27.74 -23.52 11.43
N ASP A 720 -28.45 -22.50 11.88
CA ASP A 720 -29.59 -21.88 11.18
C ASP A 720 -29.16 -20.65 10.34
N GLY A 721 -27.94 -20.13 10.58
CA GLY A 721 -27.36 -19.06 9.78
C GLY A 721 -25.83 -18.94 9.90
N ILE A 722 -25.24 -18.22 8.94
CA ILE A 722 -23.80 -17.87 8.91
C ILE A 722 -23.65 -16.37 9.11
N VAL A 723 -22.84 -15.96 10.09
CA VAL A 723 -22.44 -14.56 10.31
C VAL A 723 -21.23 -14.25 9.45
N TYR A 724 -21.30 -13.14 8.71
CA TYR A 724 -20.21 -12.69 7.84
C TYR A 724 -20.20 -11.17 7.70
N PHE A 725 -19.10 -10.63 7.18
CA PHE A 725 -19.00 -9.22 6.81
C PHE A 725 -19.41 -9.02 5.35
N SER A 726 -20.36 -8.12 5.12
CA SER A 726 -20.79 -7.73 3.78
C SER A 726 -19.65 -7.09 3.00
N ASP A 727 -19.36 -7.63 1.81
CA ASP A 727 -18.29 -7.19 0.92
C ASP A 727 -18.43 -5.72 0.47
N ASN A 728 -19.66 -5.17 0.51
CA ASN A 728 -19.95 -3.83 -0.01
C ASN A 728 -19.80 -2.70 1.02
N ASN A 729 -20.01 -2.98 2.31
CA ASN A 729 -20.13 -1.93 3.33
C ASN A 729 -19.56 -2.33 4.70
N SER A 730 -18.86 -3.48 4.80
CA SER A 730 -18.26 -4.00 6.03
C SER A 730 -19.24 -4.08 7.21
N LYS A 731 -20.55 -4.21 6.94
CA LYS A 731 -21.55 -4.46 7.99
C LYS A 731 -21.64 -5.94 8.30
N ILE A 732 -21.90 -6.26 9.56
CA ILE A 732 -22.10 -7.62 10.01
C ILE A 732 -23.50 -8.10 9.61
N MET A 733 -23.55 -9.12 8.77
CA MET A 733 -24.76 -9.72 8.21
C MET A 733 -24.87 -11.18 8.62
N VAL A 734 -26.09 -11.72 8.54
CA VAL A 734 -26.39 -13.13 8.73
C VAL A 734 -27.13 -13.64 7.50
N ILE A 735 -26.62 -14.70 6.86
CA ILE A 735 -27.36 -15.44 5.85
C ILE A 735 -28.04 -16.66 6.49
N LEU A 736 -29.34 -16.78 6.29
CA LEU A 736 -30.17 -17.85 6.82
C LEU A 736 -30.24 -19.04 5.87
N ARG A 737 -30.69 -20.22 6.35
CA ARG A 737 -30.92 -21.40 5.49
C ARG A 737 -31.88 -21.17 4.33
N ARG A 738 -32.76 -20.17 4.42
CA ARG A 738 -33.66 -19.75 3.34
C ARG A 738 -32.99 -18.82 2.30
N GLU A 739 -31.68 -18.61 2.43
CA GLU A 739 -30.88 -17.64 1.66
C GLU A 739 -31.30 -16.17 1.85
N GLU A 740 -32.05 -15.88 2.92
CA GLU A 740 -32.36 -14.52 3.34
C GLU A 740 -31.17 -13.90 4.09
N CYS A 741 -30.79 -12.68 3.75
CA CYS A 741 -29.72 -11.92 4.41
C CYS A 741 -30.31 -10.82 5.30
N VAL A 742 -29.94 -10.81 6.58
CA VAL A 742 -30.38 -9.80 7.56
C VAL A 742 -29.19 -9.22 8.34
N PRO A 743 -29.23 -7.95 8.80
CA PRO A 743 -28.24 -7.42 9.73
C PRO A 743 -28.21 -8.23 11.03
N LEU A 744 -27.02 -8.43 11.62
CA LEU A 744 -26.91 -9.18 12.90
C LEU A 744 -27.74 -8.55 14.02
N SER A 745 -27.84 -7.22 14.07
CA SER A 745 -28.65 -6.49 15.06
C SER A 745 -30.16 -6.74 14.93
N ALA A 746 -30.62 -7.18 13.75
CA ALA A 746 -32.02 -7.53 13.47
C ALA A 746 -32.24 -9.05 13.43
N CYS A 747 -31.21 -9.86 13.69
CA CYS A 747 -31.30 -11.31 13.67
C CYS A 747 -31.86 -11.81 15.02
N HIS A 748 -32.95 -12.59 14.97
CA HIS A 748 -33.57 -13.18 16.16
C HIS A 748 -33.09 -14.60 16.49
N ILE A 749 -32.08 -15.10 15.77
CA ILE A 749 -31.52 -16.43 15.98
C ILE A 749 -30.53 -16.38 17.15
N ASP A 750 -30.62 -17.36 18.05
CA ASP A 750 -29.66 -17.54 19.14
C ASP A 750 -28.24 -17.74 18.57
N ASN A 751 -27.24 -17.03 19.11
CA ASN A 751 -25.84 -17.14 18.71
C ASN A 751 -25.32 -18.58 18.72
N LYS A 752 -25.86 -19.48 19.55
CA LYS A 752 -25.50 -20.92 19.57
C LYS A 752 -25.88 -21.67 18.29
N LYS A 753 -26.75 -21.09 17.46
CA LYS A 753 -27.17 -21.63 16.17
C LYS A 753 -26.56 -20.87 14.99
N LEU A 754 -25.60 -20.00 15.25
CA LEU A 754 -24.89 -19.27 14.22
C LEU A 754 -23.45 -19.77 14.12
N PHE A 755 -22.99 -19.98 12.88
CA PHE A 755 -21.57 -20.20 12.60
C PHE A 755 -20.97 -18.91 12.06
N VAL A 756 -19.75 -18.58 12.46
CA VAL A 756 -19.11 -17.31 12.11
C VAL A 756 -18.03 -17.55 11.06
N TYR A 757 -18.00 -16.72 10.03
CA TYR A 757 -16.90 -16.64 9.09
C TYR A 757 -16.30 -15.23 9.11
N LEU A 758 -14.99 -15.15 9.35
CA LEU A 758 -14.20 -13.92 9.32
C LEU A 758 -13.08 -14.06 8.28
N ASP A 759 -12.92 -13.06 7.43
CA ASP A 759 -11.78 -12.92 6.53
C ASP A 759 -10.60 -12.20 7.22
N GLU A 760 -9.48 -12.04 6.52
CA GLU A 760 -8.29 -11.35 7.04
C GLU A 760 -8.59 -9.91 7.50
N ALA A 761 -9.33 -9.14 6.68
CA ALA A 761 -9.56 -7.71 6.92
C ALA A 761 -10.42 -7.44 8.17
N HIS A 762 -11.34 -8.35 8.50
CA HIS A 762 -12.26 -8.20 9.63
C HIS A 762 -11.79 -8.97 10.89
N THR A 763 -10.53 -9.41 10.94
CA THR A 763 -9.88 -9.92 12.16
C THR A 763 -9.54 -8.81 13.18
N ARG A 764 -9.58 -7.53 12.78
CA ARG A 764 -9.37 -6.37 13.65
C ARG A 764 -10.71 -5.70 14.02
N GLY A 765 -10.79 -5.09 15.20
CA GLY A 765 -11.93 -4.24 15.60
C GLY A 765 -13.30 -4.92 15.85
N THR A 766 -13.47 -6.21 15.54
CA THR A 766 -14.78 -6.90 15.63
C THR A 766 -15.01 -7.61 16.98
N ASP A 767 -16.18 -7.43 17.61
CA ASP A 767 -16.55 -8.17 18.82
C ASP A 767 -17.82 -9.02 18.61
N LEU A 768 -17.66 -10.34 18.56
CA LEU A 768 -18.74 -11.31 18.37
C LEU A 768 -18.84 -12.24 19.58
N LYS A 769 -20.05 -12.40 20.12
CA LYS A 769 -20.30 -13.28 21.26
C LYS A 769 -20.43 -14.74 20.79
N LEU A 770 -19.44 -15.55 21.11
CA LEU A 770 -19.40 -16.99 20.83
C LEU A 770 -19.80 -17.83 22.08
N PRO A 771 -20.21 -19.10 21.91
CA PRO A 771 -20.41 -20.02 23.02
C PRO A 771 -19.16 -20.22 23.90
N LEU A 772 -19.35 -20.57 25.18
CA LEU A 772 -18.25 -20.69 26.16
C LEU A 772 -17.19 -21.75 25.82
N THR A 773 -17.56 -22.82 25.11
CA THR A 773 -16.63 -23.90 24.69
C THR A 773 -16.24 -23.78 23.22
N ALA A 774 -16.54 -22.65 22.58
CA ALA A 774 -16.32 -22.51 21.14
C ALA A 774 -14.87 -22.73 20.75
N ARG A 775 -14.69 -23.51 19.69
CA ARG A 775 -13.44 -23.75 18.98
C ARG A 775 -13.46 -23.03 17.65
N GLY A 776 -12.38 -22.35 17.34
CA GLY A 776 -12.16 -21.72 16.04
C GLY A 776 -11.10 -22.39 15.20
N VAL A 777 -11.35 -22.48 13.90
CA VAL A 777 -10.34 -22.81 12.89
C VAL A 777 -9.66 -21.52 12.47
N VAL A 778 -8.33 -21.44 12.60
CA VAL A 778 -7.53 -20.26 12.25
C VAL A 778 -6.54 -20.62 11.16
N THR A 779 -6.58 -19.91 10.02
CA THR A 779 -5.69 -20.20 8.89
C THR A 779 -4.39 -19.39 8.93
N LEU A 780 -3.28 -19.99 8.48
CA LEU A 780 -1.99 -19.33 8.33
C LEU A 780 -1.70 -18.93 6.87
N GLY A 781 -1.00 -17.82 6.68
CA GLY A 781 -0.48 -17.36 5.40
C GLY A 781 0.99 -16.98 5.49
N LYS A 782 1.70 -16.93 4.35
CA LYS A 782 3.17 -16.79 4.25
C LYS A 782 3.81 -15.74 5.14
N ASN A 783 3.21 -14.57 5.20
CA ASN A 783 3.76 -13.43 5.92
C ASN A 783 3.08 -13.22 7.29
N MET A 784 2.51 -14.28 7.89
CA MET A 784 1.90 -14.21 9.21
C MET A 784 2.97 -13.84 10.24
N ASN A 785 2.72 -12.78 10.99
CA ASN A 785 3.58 -12.31 12.08
C ASN A 785 2.82 -12.41 13.41
N LYS A 786 3.53 -12.18 14.53
CA LYS A 786 2.97 -12.27 15.88
C LYS A 786 1.69 -11.44 16.03
N ASP A 787 1.74 -10.17 15.60
CA ASP A 787 0.59 -9.25 15.62
C ASP A 787 -0.65 -9.79 14.89
N LYS A 788 -0.50 -10.20 13.62
CA LYS A 788 -1.63 -10.69 12.80
C LYS A 788 -2.24 -11.96 13.40
N LEU A 789 -1.39 -12.89 13.85
CA LEU A 789 -1.87 -14.11 14.51
C LEU A 789 -2.64 -13.76 15.78
N MET A 790 -2.09 -12.88 16.63
CA MET A 790 -2.73 -12.44 17.87
C MET A 790 -4.09 -11.78 17.60
N GLN A 791 -4.19 -10.88 16.61
CA GLN A 791 -5.44 -10.21 16.25
C GLN A 791 -6.52 -11.21 15.81
N ALA A 792 -6.13 -12.22 15.03
CA ALA A 792 -7.00 -13.29 14.55
C ALA A 792 -7.51 -14.18 15.70
N VAL A 793 -6.61 -14.76 16.50
CA VAL A 793 -7.02 -15.69 17.57
C VAL A 793 -7.85 -14.98 18.65
N MET A 794 -7.60 -13.69 18.91
CA MET A 794 -8.33 -12.91 19.91
C MET A 794 -9.75 -12.50 19.50
N ARG A 795 -10.24 -12.94 18.33
CA ARG A 795 -11.68 -12.94 18.05
C ARG A 795 -12.43 -13.98 18.88
N ILE A 796 -11.69 -14.92 19.46
CA ILE A 796 -12.17 -15.90 20.42
C ILE A 796 -11.76 -15.37 21.80
N ARG A 797 -12.67 -14.59 22.41
CA ARG A 797 -12.35 -13.74 23.58
C ARG A 797 -12.01 -14.52 24.85
N ASP A 798 -12.56 -15.73 25.01
CA ASP A 798 -12.42 -16.54 26.22
C ASP A 798 -11.39 -17.68 26.05
N LEU A 799 -10.33 -17.46 25.23
CA LEU A 799 -9.21 -18.40 25.07
C LEU A 799 -8.43 -18.67 26.36
N ASP A 800 -8.44 -17.71 27.28
CA ASP A 800 -7.82 -17.88 28.60
C ASP A 800 -8.69 -18.75 29.54
N PHE A 801 -9.92 -19.08 29.14
CA PHE A 801 -10.88 -19.84 29.94
C PHE A 801 -11.24 -21.19 29.32
N LYS A 802 -12.27 -21.25 28.45
CA LYS A 802 -12.83 -22.51 27.92
C LYS A 802 -12.90 -22.59 26.40
N GLN A 803 -12.70 -21.47 25.70
CA GLN A 803 -12.63 -21.50 24.25
C GLN A 803 -11.24 -21.97 23.79
N SER A 804 -11.14 -22.47 22.56
CA SER A 804 -9.87 -22.97 22.02
C SER A 804 -9.73 -22.70 20.53
N ILE A 805 -8.54 -22.98 19.98
CA ILE A 805 -8.31 -22.93 18.54
C ILE A 805 -7.73 -24.24 18.00
N VAL A 806 -7.86 -24.40 16.69
CA VAL A 806 -7.02 -25.28 15.86
C VAL A 806 -6.41 -24.43 14.74
N ILE A 807 -5.13 -24.62 14.48
CA ILE A 807 -4.41 -23.86 13.44
C ILE A 807 -4.28 -24.71 12.18
N TRP A 808 -4.67 -24.16 11.03
CA TRP A 808 -4.56 -24.81 9.73
C TRP A 808 -3.56 -24.06 8.84
N GLY A 809 -2.68 -24.80 8.15
CA GLY A 809 -1.74 -24.23 7.19
C GLY A 809 -1.67 -25.05 5.91
N LEU A 810 -1.38 -24.39 4.78
CA LEU A 810 -1.09 -25.07 3.52
C LEU A 810 0.30 -25.70 3.55
N LYS A 811 0.55 -26.70 2.69
CA LYS A 811 1.85 -27.41 2.59
C LYS A 811 3.06 -26.47 2.57
N GLU A 812 3.00 -25.37 1.81
CA GLU A 812 4.11 -24.40 1.72
C GLU A 812 4.46 -23.79 3.10
N MET A 813 3.45 -23.50 3.93
CA MET A 813 3.61 -22.89 5.25
C MET A 813 4.11 -23.90 6.27
N SER A 814 3.51 -25.08 6.24
CA SER A 814 3.89 -26.18 7.13
C SER A 814 5.34 -26.60 6.88
N ALA A 815 5.79 -26.64 5.62
CA ALA A 815 7.18 -26.93 5.28
C ALA A 815 8.15 -25.88 5.85
N GLU A 816 7.79 -24.60 5.79
CA GLU A 816 8.61 -23.53 6.37
C GLU A 816 8.69 -23.63 7.90
N ILE A 817 7.55 -23.86 8.57
CA ILE A 817 7.50 -24.09 10.02
C ILE A 817 8.35 -25.30 10.40
N ALA A 818 8.21 -26.41 9.69
CA ALA A 818 8.95 -27.64 9.96
C ALA A 818 10.47 -27.45 9.84
N ILE A 819 10.93 -26.77 8.79
CA ILE A 819 12.36 -26.49 8.54
C ILE A 819 12.95 -25.62 9.65
N ILE A 820 12.29 -24.52 10.00
CA ILE A 820 12.78 -23.58 11.02
C ILE A 820 12.91 -24.26 12.39
N ASN A 821 12.04 -25.23 12.68
CA ASN A 821 12.05 -25.96 13.95
C ASN A 821 12.85 -27.28 13.88
N GLY A 822 13.36 -27.68 12.71
CA GLY A 822 14.08 -28.95 12.54
C GLY A 822 13.24 -30.21 12.77
N ILE A 823 11.94 -30.16 12.43
CA ILE A 823 10.95 -31.23 12.69
C ILE A 823 10.27 -31.72 11.39
N LYS A 824 9.42 -32.74 11.50
CA LYS A 824 8.56 -33.20 10.39
C LYS A 824 7.22 -32.46 10.34
N LEU A 825 6.56 -32.53 9.18
CA LEU A 825 5.27 -31.86 8.92
C LEU A 825 4.13 -32.31 9.85
N ASP A 826 4.11 -33.57 10.28
CA ASP A 826 3.12 -34.17 11.16
C ASP A 826 3.38 -33.89 12.66
N GLU A 827 4.55 -33.36 12.99
CA GLU A 827 4.98 -33.01 14.35
C GLU A 827 4.70 -31.53 14.69
N ILE A 828 4.14 -30.77 13.74
CA ILE A 828 3.86 -29.34 13.94
C ILE A 828 2.80 -29.16 15.04
N THR A 829 3.04 -28.19 15.91
CA THR A 829 2.11 -27.77 16.97
C THR A 829 2.02 -26.25 16.96
N SER A 830 1.10 -25.69 17.74
CA SER A 830 1.03 -24.24 17.92
C SER A 830 2.36 -23.63 18.40
N LYS A 831 3.18 -24.34 19.19
CA LYS A 831 4.49 -23.85 19.63
C LYS A 831 5.44 -23.58 18.46
N HIS A 832 5.50 -24.52 17.51
CA HIS A 832 6.32 -24.37 16.31
C HIS A 832 5.81 -23.22 15.43
N VAL A 833 4.49 -23.02 15.37
CA VAL A 833 3.87 -21.85 14.72
C VAL A 833 4.29 -20.56 15.43
N LEU A 834 4.31 -20.52 16.76
CA LEU A 834 4.76 -19.35 17.52
C LEU A 834 6.23 -19.01 17.23
N THR A 835 7.11 -20.00 17.20
CA THR A 835 8.53 -19.81 16.79
C THR A 835 8.61 -19.20 15.38
N TRP A 836 7.82 -19.71 14.44
CA TRP A 836 7.80 -19.23 13.07
C TRP A 836 7.26 -17.79 12.92
N VAL A 837 6.15 -17.45 13.57
CA VAL A 837 5.62 -16.08 13.50
C VAL A 837 6.51 -15.06 14.22
N THR A 838 7.23 -15.48 15.26
CA THR A 838 8.26 -14.65 15.93
C THR A 838 9.44 -14.42 14.99
N TYR A 839 9.93 -15.47 14.32
CA TYR A 839 10.95 -15.34 13.27
C TYR A 839 10.50 -14.35 12.17
N ASN A 840 9.27 -14.49 11.69
CA ASN A 840 8.69 -13.58 10.69
C ASN A 840 8.58 -12.13 11.19
N THR A 841 8.20 -11.91 12.46
CA THR A 841 8.17 -10.57 13.07
C THR A 841 9.57 -9.94 13.08
N ILE A 842 10.59 -10.67 13.55
CA ILE A 842 11.97 -10.17 13.63
C ILE A 842 12.47 -9.81 12.24
N ARG A 843 12.35 -10.75 11.29
CA ARG A 843 12.80 -10.57 9.91
C ARG A 843 12.10 -9.38 9.23
N LYS A 844 10.79 -9.22 9.46
CA LYS A 844 10.04 -8.08 8.93
C LYS A 844 10.55 -6.76 9.51
N ASN A 845 10.73 -6.69 10.82
CA ASN A 845 11.21 -5.49 11.49
C ASN A 845 12.58 -5.08 10.97
N GLU A 846 13.53 -6.02 10.85
CA GLU A 846 14.86 -5.73 10.32
C GLU A 846 14.83 -5.24 8.86
N ASN A 847 14.01 -5.87 8.01
CA ASN A 847 13.82 -5.42 6.63
C ASN A 847 13.22 -4.01 6.56
N ASP A 848 12.35 -3.65 7.50
CA ASP A 848 11.73 -2.32 7.59
C ASP A 848 12.69 -1.26 8.18
N LEU A 849 13.71 -1.64 8.96
CA LEU A 849 14.60 -0.68 9.65
C LEU A 849 15.31 0.27 8.69
N TYR A 850 15.94 -0.25 7.62
CA TYR A 850 16.64 0.59 6.65
C TYR A 850 15.71 1.61 5.96
N PRO A 851 14.62 1.19 5.27
CA PRO A 851 13.77 2.13 4.55
C PRO A 851 13.07 3.12 5.50
N VAL A 852 12.62 2.68 6.68
CA VAL A 852 12.04 3.59 7.69
C VAL A 852 13.08 4.62 8.17
N THR A 853 14.30 4.19 8.46
CA THR A 853 15.35 5.10 8.95
C THR A 853 15.73 6.12 7.88
N LYS A 854 15.79 5.70 6.61
CA LYS A 854 15.98 6.61 5.48
C LYS A 854 14.87 7.69 5.44
N GLU A 855 13.61 7.30 5.61
CA GLU A 855 12.49 8.25 5.66
C GLU A 855 12.51 9.15 6.91
N LYS A 856 12.95 8.65 8.08
CA LYS A 856 13.19 9.48 9.27
C LYS A 856 14.21 10.59 8.99
N LEU A 857 15.32 10.26 8.30
CA LEU A 857 16.34 11.24 7.91
C LEU A 857 15.76 12.27 6.92
N LYS A 858 15.06 11.82 5.88
CA LYS A 858 14.42 12.71 4.90
C LYS A 858 13.39 13.65 5.55
N TYR A 859 12.63 13.14 6.52
CA TYR A 859 11.64 13.93 7.25
C TYR A 859 12.26 15.06 8.09
N VAL A 860 13.47 14.89 8.64
CA VAL A 860 14.18 15.98 9.34
C VAL A 860 14.42 17.15 8.38
N ILE A 861 14.89 16.89 7.16
CA ILE A 861 15.11 17.94 6.14
C ILE A 861 13.79 18.57 5.71
N LYS A 862 12.77 17.76 5.43
CA LYS A 862 11.44 18.24 5.03
C LYS A 862 10.81 19.15 6.10
N GLY A 863 10.92 18.76 7.37
CA GLY A 863 10.46 19.56 8.51
C GLY A 863 11.20 20.89 8.63
N ARG A 864 12.53 20.88 8.44
CA ARG A 864 13.35 22.08 8.45
C ARG A 864 12.99 23.03 7.30
N ALA A 865 12.83 22.50 6.10
CA ALA A 865 12.38 23.26 4.94
C ALA A 865 11.04 23.96 5.22
N LEU A 866 10.13 23.31 5.95
CA LEU A 866 8.81 23.85 6.29
C LEU A 866 8.88 24.99 7.29
N GLU A 867 9.75 24.86 8.28
CA GLU A 867 10.00 25.93 9.23
C GLU A 867 10.57 27.18 8.51
N TYR A 868 11.57 26.97 7.67
CA TYR A 868 12.21 28.03 6.89
C TYR A 868 11.24 28.71 5.93
N GLN A 869 10.41 27.93 5.24
CA GLN A 869 9.42 28.49 4.33
C GLN A 869 8.36 29.33 5.05
N LYS A 870 7.93 28.93 6.26
CA LYS A 870 6.98 29.71 7.07
C LYS A 870 7.55 31.06 7.51
N LYS A 871 8.87 31.13 7.73
CA LYS A 871 9.59 32.37 8.06
C LYS A 871 9.73 33.26 6.81
N ILE A 872 10.02 32.66 5.66
CA ILE A 872 10.22 33.36 4.39
C ILE A 872 8.90 33.37 3.58
N LYS A 873 7.94 34.21 4.02
CA LYS A 873 6.60 34.28 3.37
C LYS A 873 6.62 34.89 1.97
N GLU A 874 7.62 35.74 1.67
CA GLU A 874 7.62 36.62 0.50
C GLU A 874 8.41 36.06 -0.70
N ILE A 875 9.27 35.06 -0.49
CA ILE A 875 10.18 34.55 -1.51
C ILE A 875 9.99 33.03 -1.67
N PRO A 876 9.47 32.55 -2.81
CA PRO A 876 9.70 31.17 -3.23
C PRO A 876 11.20 30.89 -3.27
N MET A 877 11.64 29.87 -2.56
CA MET A 877 13.00 29.38 -2.65
C MET A 877 13.02 28.03 -3.35
N ASP A 878 13.68 27.94 -4.50
CA ASP A 878 13.82 26.70 -5.26
C ASP A 878 14.48 25.60 -4.41
N SER A 879 15.44 25.99 -3.56
CA SER A 879 16.11 25.10 -2.61
C SER A 879 15.17 24.46 -1.58
N LEU A 880 14.15 25.19 -1.13
CA LEU A 880 13.13 24.65 -0.24
C LEU A 880 12.14 23.78 -1.00
N ILE A 881 11.78 24.14 -2.23
CA ILE A 881 10.90 23.36 -3.11
C ILE A 881 11.48 21.96 -3.37
N VAL A 882 12.77 21.85 -3.68
CA VAL A 882 13.45 20.57 -3.93
C VAL A 882 13.38 19.65 -2.71
N ALA A 883 13.36 20.18 -1.48
CA ALA A 883 13.20 19.35 -0.28
C ALA A 883 11.80 18.72 -0.14
N TYR A 884 10.77 19.27 -0.78
CA TYR A 884 9.40 18.72 -0.76
C TYR A 884 9.08 17.82 -1.94
N VAL A 885 9.78 18.02 -3.06
CA VAL A 885 9.48 17.39 -4.33
C VAL A 885 10.49 16.29 -4.60
N SER A 886 9.99 15.07 -4.75
CA SER A 886 10.80 13.94 -5.22
C SER A 886 10.59 13.71 -6.71
N GLU A 887 11.64 13.29 -7.40
CA GLU A 887 11.52 12.67 -8.71
C GLU A 887 10.74 11.35 -8.59
N ASN A 888 9.95 11.04 -9.61
CA ASN A 888 9.01 9.93 -9.52
C ASN A 888 9.64 8.58 -9.89
N ILE A 889 10.62 8.54 -10.81
CA ILE A 889 11.24 7.32 -11.33
C ILE A 889 12.72 7.55 -11.63
N ASP A 890 13.58 6.66 -11.14
CA ASP A 890 14.99 6.58 -11.50
C ASP A 890 15.18 5.99 -12.92
N SER A 891 16.22 6.41 -13.64
CA SER A 891 16.56 5.80 -14.93
C SER A 891 16.88 4.31 -14.80
N ILE A 892 16.75 3.54 -15.89
CA ILE A 892 17.12 2.11 -15.93
C ILE A 892 18.59 1.94 -15.52
N GLU A 893 19.48 2.82 -16.01
CA GLU A 893 20.90 2.83 -15.68
C GLU A 893 21.14 3.05 -14.18
N ASN A 894 20.43 4.00 -13.55
CA ASN A 894 20.53 4.25 -12.12
C ASN A 894 19.97 3.10 -11.28
N SER A 895 18.91 2.44 -11.77
CA SER A 895 18.20 1.37 -11.06
C SER A 895 18.99 0.05 -11.09
N TYR A 896 19.56 -0.32 -12.25
CA TYR A 896 20.11 -1.66 -12.49
C TYR A 896 21.56 -1.68 -12.98
N GLY A 897 22.19 -0.52 -13.15
CA GLY A 897 23.57 -0.42 -13.62
C GLY A 897 24.53 -1.16 -12.70
N THR A 898 24.41 -0.96 -11.40
CA THR A 898 25.27 -1.61 -10.40
C THR A 898 24.54 -2.76 -9.73
N THR A 899 25.16 -3.94 -9.73
CA THR A 899 24.63 -5.10 -8.97
C THR A 899 24.55 -4.70 -7.49
N PRO A 900 23.44 -5.03 -6.79
CA PRO A 900 23.36 -4.84 -5.35
C PRO A 900 24.50 -5.64 -4.72
N ARG A 901 25.52 -4.95 -4.21
CA ARG A 901 26.51 -5.59 -3.35
C ARG A 901 25.87 -5.74 -1.98
N GLU A 902 26.24 -6.78 -1.24
CA GLU A 902 26.10 -6.78 0.21
C GLU A 902 26.79 -5.51 0.71
N ARG A 903 26.00 -4.46 0.96
CA ARG A 903 26.45 -3.19 1.50
C ARG A 903 25.87 -3.13 2.89
N ASN A 904 26.67 -2.74 3.86
CA ASN A 904 26.17 -2.57 5.20
C ASN A 904 25.08 -1.46 5.19
N PRO A 905 23.85 -1.72 5.67
CA PRO A 905 22.78 -0.72 5.75
C PRO A 905 23.21 0.57 6.46
N ARG A 906 24.08 0.46 7.47
CA ARG A 906 24.64 1.59 8.22
C ARG A 906 25.43 2.53 7.31
N ASP A 907 26.27 1.98 6.44
CA ASP A 907 27.08 2.78 5.51
C ASP A 907 26.21 3.51 4.51
N LEU A 908 25.14 2.86 4.03
CA LEU A 908 24.15 3.50 3.16
C LEU A 908 23.40 4.62 3.88
N LEU A 909 23.00 4.43 5.14
CA LEU A 909 22.32 5.46 5.93
C LEU A 909 23.25 6.66 6.20
N ASN A 910 24.51 6.41 6.55
CA ASN A 910 25.51 7.46 6.74
C ASN A 910 25.78 8.22 5.43
N LYS A 911 25.87 7.52 4.30
CA LYS A 911 25.99 8.14 2.98
C LYS A 911 24.77 9.02 2.68
N ASN A 912 23.56 8.49 2.85
CA ASN A 912 22.31 9.24 2.62
C ASN A 912 22.23 10.48 3.50
N MET A 913 22.54 10.36 4.80
CA MET A 913 22.60 11.49 5.73
C MET A 913 23.60 12.55 5.25
N GLY A 914 24.80 12.13 4.84
CA GLY A 914 25.82 13.01 4.28
C GLY A 914 25.31 13.78 3.07
N THR A 915 24.74 13.07 2.09
CA THR A 915 24.14 13.64 0.87
C THR A 915 23.04 14.64 1.18
N TYR A 916 22.05 14.27 2.00
CA TYR A 916 20.93 15.13 2.36
C TYR A 916 21.39 16.45 3.00
N LEU A 917 22.37 16.39 3.90
CA LEU A 917 22.91 17.59 4.53
C LEU A 917 23.75 18.44 3.56
N SER A 918 24.60 17.80 2.74
CA SER A 918 25.48 18.49 1.81
C SER A 918 24.76 19.12 0.62
N GLU A 919 23.59 18.60 0.25
CA GLU A 919 22.78 19.17 -0.83
C GLU A 919 21.84 20.26 -0.32
N PHE A 920 21.18 20.05 0.82
CA PHE A 920 20.16 20.97 1.32
C PHE A 920 20.73 22.32 1.77
N TYR A 921 21.65 22.32 2.75
CA TYR A 921 22.11 23.55 3.39
C TYR A 921 22.89 24.49 2.45
N PRO A 922 23.87 24.00 1.65
CA PRO A 922 24.57 24.85 0.69
C PRO A 922 23.65 25.42 -0.39
N PHE A 923 22.64 24.68 -0.81
CA PHE A 923 21.69 25.16 -1.83
C PHE A 923 20.77 26.25 -1.30
N VAL A 924 20.26 26.11 -0.06
CA VAL A 924 19.50 27.17 0.61
C VAL A 924 20.36 28.41 0.81
N LYS A 925 21.62 28.22 1.24
CA LYS A 925 22.56 29.31 1.49
C LYS A 925 22.86 30.12 0.22
N SER A 926 23.16 29.46 -0.90
CA SER A 926 23.49 30.14 -2.16
C SER A 926 22.33 30.97 -2.72
N GLU A 927 21.10 30.53 -2.49
CA GLU A 927 19.90 31.27 -2.91
C GLU A 927 19.66 32.53 -2.05
N LEU A 928 20.06 32.50 -0.77
CA LEU A 928 19.96 33.62 0.16
C LEU A 928 21.09 34.63 0.06
N GLU A 929 22.31 34.18 -0.26
CA GLU A 929 23.50 35.04 -0.37
C GLU A 929 23.32 36.14 -1.44
N ASN A 930 22.37 35.97 -2.37
CA ASN A 930 21.99 36.99 -3.35
C ASN A 930 21.10 38.13 -2.78
N LYS A 931 20.79 38.13 -1.47
CA LYS A 931 19.85 39.08 -0.83
C LYS A 931 20.33 39.48 0.57
N GLU A 932 20.83 40.71 0.73
CA GLU A 932 21.35 41.25 2.01
C GLU A 932 20.34 41.18 3.17
N THR A 933 19.04 41.18 2.88
CA THR A 933 17.93 41.12 3.86
C THR A 933 17.94 39.87 4.76
N TYR A 934 18.64 38.80 4.38
CA TYR A 934 18.56 37.49 5.08
C TYR A 934 19.88 37.04 5.76
N SER A 935 20.82 37.95 6.02
CA SER A 935 22.10 37.63 6.66
C SER A 935 21.97 36.92 8.02
N HIS A 936 20.99 37.31 8.86
CA HIS A 936 20.68 36.62 10.12
C HIS A 936 20.25 35.17 9.90
N PHE A 937 19.50 34.90 8.84
CA PHE A 937 19.00 33.58 8.50
C PHE A 937 20.12 32.64 8.01
N ILE A 938 21.15 33.18 7.34
CA ILE A 938 22.36 32.43 6.96
C ILE A 938 23.14 31.95 8.20
N LYS A 939 23.17 32.74 9.27
CA LYS A 939 23.78 32.32 10.54
C LYS A 939 22.98 31.19 11.19
N GLU A 940 21.66 31.35 11.28
CA GLU A 940 20.72 30.35 11.79
C GLU A 940 20.82 29.00 11.03
N LEU A 941 21.00 29.04 9.71
CA LEU A 941 21.23 27.85 8.87
C LEU A 941 22.45 27.04 9.31
N ASN A 942 23.59 27.70 9.56
CA ASN A 942 24.82 27.00 9.96
C ASN A 942 24.74 26.43 11.38
N GLU A 943 24.09 27.14 12.29
CA GLU A 943 23.83 26.67 13.67
C GLU A 943 22.89 25.44 13.64
N HIS A 944 21.77 25.52 12.91
CA HIS A 944 20.85 24.39 12.78
C HIS A 944 21.50 23.17 12.12
N TRP A 945 22.36 23.36 11.11
CA TRP A 945 23.08 22.27 10.48
C TRP A 945 23.98 21.51 11.47
N ASN A 946 24.85 22.23 12.19
CA ASN A 946 25.88 21.63 13.02
C ASN A 946 25.37 21.19 14.39
N ASP A 947 24.47 21.96 15.00
CA ASP A 947 24.11 21.82 16.40
C ASP A 947 22.76 21.12 16.61
N ILE A 948 21.91 21.06 15.57
CA ILE A 948 20.55 20.49 15.69
C ILE A 948 20.33 19.30 14.75
N ASP A 949 20.36 19.51 13.44
CA ASP A 949 19.90 18.52 12.47
C ASP A 949 20.90 17.38 12.28
N ARG A 950 22.21 17.68 12.18
CA ARG A 950 23.24 16.65 12.10
C ARG A 950 23.29 15.78 13.36
N PRO A 951 23.31 16.31 14.60
CA PRO A 951 23.23 15.50 15.81
C PRO A 951 21.94 14.67 15.90
N LYS A 952 20.79 15.26 15.54
CA LYS A 952 19.51 14.56 15.51
C LYS A 952 19.53 13.36 14.55
N MET A 953 20.04 13.55 13.33
CA MET A 953 20.18 12.47 12.34
C MET A 953 21.15 11.38 12.79
N LYS A 954 22.28 11.74 13.41
CA LYS A 954 23.19 10.75 14.01
C LYS A 954 22.50 9.91 15.08
N LYS A 955 21.75 10.56 15.99
CA LYS A 955 20.98 9.87 17.03
C LYS A 955 19.94 8.92 16.45
N ILE A 956 19.30 9.28 15.33
CA ILE A 956 18.37 8.40 14.61
C ILE A 956 19.08 7.12 14.13
N ILE A 957 20.27 7.24 13.54
CA ILE A 957 21.06 6.08 13.09
C ILE A 957 21.55 5.27 14.30
N GLU A 958 22.07 5.91 15.34
CA GLU A 958 22.57 5.25 16.57
C GLU A 958 21.50 4.40 17.28
N LYS A 959 20.23 4.83 17.27
CA LYS A 959 19.11 4.07 17.87
C LYS A 959 18.90 2.71 17.22
N VAL A 960 19.08 2.62 15.91
CA VAL A 960 18.84 1.38 15.15
C VAL A 960 20.13 0.60 14.86
N ASP A 961 21.27 1.20 15.14
CA ASP A 961 22.59 0.70 14.75
C ASP A 961 22.86 -0.76 15.15
N LYS A 962 22.53 -1.11 16.40
CA LYS A 962 22.71 -2.47 16.92
C LYS A 962 21.70 -3.50 16.38
N LYS A 963 20.65 -3.02 15.70
CA LYS A 963 19.54 -3.81 15.16
C LYS A 963 19.58 -3.91 13.64
N LEU A 964 20.42 -3.11 12.98
CA LEU A 964 20.63 -3.22 11.55
C LEU A 964 21.42 -4.51 11.25
N PRO A 965 21.03 -5.26 10.21
CA PRO A 965 21.79 -6.43 9.81
C PRO A 965 23.17 -6.00 9.30
N ASN A 966 24.18 -6.86 9.46
CA ASN A 966 25.55 -6.57 9.01
C ASN A 966 25.63 -6.45 7.48
N ASP A 967 24.78 -7.20 6.78
CA ASP A 967 24.66 -7.21 5.33
C ASP A 967 23.20 -6.93 4.92
N ILE A 968 23.00 -6.27 3.77
CA ILE A 968 21.66 -6.19 3.18
C ILE A 968 21.34 -7.59 2.65
N LEU A 969 20.44 -8.29 3.34
CA LEU A 969 19.84 -9.57 2.96
C LEU A 969 20.77 -10.79 3.11
N THR A 970 20.94 -11.29 4.32
CA THR A 970 21.15 -12.73 4.53
C THR A 970 19.90 -13.33 5.17
N THR A 971 19.35 -14.37 4.53
CA THR A 971 18.14 -15.07 4.99
C THR A 971 18.38 -15.95 6.22
N ASN A 972 19.61 -16.04 6.70
CA ASN A 972 20.05 -17.03 7.68
C ASN A 972 20.79 -16.36 8.84
N ALA A 973 20.08 -15.57 9.63
CA ALA A 973 20.51 -15.30 11.00
C ALA A 973 19.85 -16.33 11.92
N ASP A 974 20.66 -17.05 12.70
CA ASP A 974 20.22 -17.97 13.74
C ASP A 974 19.64 -17.16 14.91
N TYR A 975 18.38 -16.76 14.80
CA TYR A 975 17.66 -16.16 15.92
C TYR A 975 17.22 -17.24 16.89
N ASN A 976 17.57 -17.09 18.16
CA ASN A 976 17.01 -17.91 19.22
C ASN A 976 15.57 -17.45 19.54
N CYS A 977 14.64 -17.72 18.63
CA CYS A 977 13.23 -17.33 18.74
C CYS A 977 12.54 -18.00 19.93
N GLU A 978 12.97 -19.20 20.31
CA GLU A 978 12.47 -19.88 21.51
C GLU A 978 12.86 -19.12 22.78
N GLN A 979 14.10 -18.63 22.87
CA GLN A 979 14.54 -17.80 23.99
C GLN A 979 13.80 -16.46 24.04
N GLU A 980 13.53 -15.83 22.89
CA GLU A 980 12.76 -14.58 22.86
C GLU A 980 11.32 -14.80 23.34
N ASN A 981 10.65 -15.86 22.84
CA ASN A 981 9.33 -16.24 23.31
C ASN A 981 9.34 -16.57 24.82
N ALA A 982 10.37 -17.27 25.31
CA ALA A 982 10.52 -17.58 26.72
C ALA A 982 10.69 -16.32 27.58
N ARG A 983 11.52 -15.35 27.13
CA ARG A 983 11.69 -14.05 27.81
C ARG A 983 10.36 -13.29 27.92
N GLU A 984 9.59 -13.21 26.84
CA GLU A 984 8.26 -12.55 26.89
C GLU A 984 7.31 -13.26 27.85
N ILE A 985 7.37 -14.59 27.93
CA ILE A 985 6.57 -15.38 28.88
C ILE A 985 7.06 -15.19 30.33
N GLU A 986 8.37 -15.09 30.56
CA GLU A 986 8.96 -14.83 31.89
C GLU A 986 8.59 -13.44 32.44
N GLU A 987 8.42 -12.43 31.57
CA GLU A 987 7.92 -11.11 31.97
C GLU A 987 6.57 -11.20 32.71
N ILE A 988 5.72 -12.19 32.36
CA ILE A 988 4.44 -12.44 33.07
C ILE A 988 4.69 -12.74 34.55
N GLN A 989 5.63 -13.65 34.84
CA GLN A 989 5.86 -14.13 36.21
C GLN A 989 6.31 -12.99 37.11
N HIS A 990 7.14 -12.08 36.60
CA HIS A 990 7.57 -10.90 37.32
C HIS A 990 6.43 -9.91 37.59
N VAL A 991 5.48 -9.77 36.67
CA VAL A 991 4.31 -8.89 36.80
C VAL A 991 3.27 -9.48 37.76
N GLU A 992 3.02 -10.79 37.67
CA GLU A 992 2.13 -11.51 38.58
C GLU A 992 2.67 -11.46 40.02
N LEU A 993 3.96 -11.78 40.25
CA LEU A 993 4.62 -11.66 41.55
C LEU A 993 4.55 -10.24 42.14
N ALA A 994 4.72 -9.21 41.32
CA ALA A 994 4.65 -7.83 41.79
C ALA A 994 3.22 -7.34 42.04
N SER A 995 2.23 -7.88 41.33
CA SER A 995 0.81 -7.63 41.59
C SER A 995 0.32 -8.31 42.88
N GLU A 996 0.84 -9.52 43.17
CA GLU A 996 0.61 -10.21 44.44
C GLU A 996 1.24 -9.45 45.62
N LEU A 997 2.46 -8.90 45.45
CA LEU A 997 3.12 -8.08 46.47
C LEU A 997 2.35 -6.78 46.79
N LYS A 998 1.69 -6.15 45.81
CA LYS A 998 0.82 -4.99 46.03
C LYS A 998 -0.51 -5.31 46.72
N ASN A 999 -0.97 -6.57 46.61
CA ASN A 999 -2.20 -7.05 47.25
C ASN A 999 -1.94 -7.74 48.60
N THR A 1000 -0.71 -7.73 49.10
CA THR A 1000 -0.44 -8.10 50.50
C THR A 1000 -1.10 -7.06 51.40
N PRO A 1001 -2.04 -7.42 52.28
CA PRO A 1001 -2.60 -6.46 53.21
C PRO A 1001 -1.45 -5.89 54.04
N SER A 1002 -1.31 -4.57 54.04
CA SER A 1002 -0.42 -3.87 54.96
C SER A 1002 -0.77 -4.37 56.36
N ILE A 1003 0.16 -5.09 56.98
CA ILE A 1003 0.05 -5.49 58.38
C ILE A 1003 -0.18 -4.20 59.16
N GLU A 1004 -1.37 -4.03 59.72
CA GLU A 1004 -1.67 -2.95 60.66
C GLU A 1004 -0.62 -3.02 61.77
N ILE A 1005 0.26 -2.02 61.81
CA ILE A 1005 1.09 -1.78 62.97
C ILE A 1005 0.12 -1.37 64.07
N ALA A 1006 -0.06 -2.24 65.06
CA ALA A 1006 -0.84 -1.95 66.25
C ALA A 1006 -0.31 -0.65 66.89
N TRP A 1007 -1.21 0.31 67.08
CA TRP A 1007 -0.92 1.53 67.81
C TRP A 1007 -0.79 1.19 69.30
N ASP A 1008 0.44 0.99 69.77
CA ASP A 1008 0.76 1.02 71.20
C ASP A 1008 0.74 2.47 71.69
N PHE A 1009 -0.21 2.80 72.56
CA PHE A 1009 -0.14 3.99 73.42
C PHE A 1009 0.38 3.57 74.80
N PRO A 1010 1.36 4.28 75.40
CA PRO A 1010 1.76 4.04 76.78
C PRO A 1010 0.71 4.62 77.75
N LYS A 1011 0.52 3.92 78.88
CA LYS A 1011 -0.38 4.30 79.99
C LYS A 1011 -0.02 5.63 80.65
#